data_AF-A0A1X2IQE7-F1
#
_entry.id   AF-A0A1X2IQE7-F1
#
_cell.length_a   1.000
_cell.length_b   1.000
_cell.length_c   1.000
_cell.angle_alpha   90.00
_cell.angle_beta   90.00
_cell.angle_gamma   90.00
#
_symmetry.space_group_name_H-M   'P 1'
#
loop_
_entity.id
_entity.type
_entity.pdbx_description
1 polymer ?
#
loop_
_entity_poly.entity_id
_entity_poly.type
_entity_poly.pdbx_seq_one_letter_code
_entity_poly.pdbx_strand_id
1 'polypeptide(L)'
;MLDCVKKSRDPGAYLFLETAGGIHSPVMSGTSQADFYRSLRLPTVLVGDSNLGGISTTLTSFESLHIRGYDVPSILLFDNMRYKNHDLISTRLNGKNVDITAVPPPPSRNPDPVLDQLAMAKYYEQLDESLVPVMKRLDLKHEERFDRLASMADKARDTHWWPFTQHNLVKEVTVVDSAHGDHFVTYSKTADKKDSNSSAPVDVEGKEMFDSCASWWTQGLGHGNPQLTLAAANAAGRYGHVMFPEGTNEPALALTEKILERDTWASRVFVSDNGSTAMEVALKMAMRTAAKRYGWLENENRPVDILGVDGSYHGDTIGTMDACSPNVYNEQVQWYQPRGHWLQPPSVHISKGKTYVHVPKDVTGKDDNLQVFYDSVSTVYSVDQQGSQRDPGLSDIYKQYIRRELDGLKQQGRQIGALLMEPVVMGAGGMVFVDPLFQRTLVDVVREEGKNLLGYDQSSSSESSSWQGIPVVFDEVFTGWYRLGRPSASDFLGVKPDIVAYAKTLTGGLIPLALTVTKESIFNTFLSDNKPDCLLHGHSYTAHPMGTAVATESIKILDNMATDGTWDVYQQPWKQQDGQNMWSMWNWNTVQQLSHLPNVDSVMTLGYSSAVSASVIQQLRHGDYVNASGTSVNLFARPLGNVIYLMTSQVSTPKDVQECEKILLSCLTNMN
;
A
#
# COMPACT_ATOMS: atom_id res chain seq x y z
N MET A 1 -1.16 -6.07 -31.39
CA MET A 1 -0.63 -7.35 -30.89
C MET A 1 -1.72 -8.41 -30.79
N LEU A 2 -2.78 -8.21 -29.99
CA LEU A 2 -3.90 -9.16 -29.86
C LEU A 2 -4.56 -9.53 -31.21
N ASP A 3 -4.68 -8.59 -32.14
CA ASP A 3 -5.19 -8.88 -33.49
C ASP A 3 -4.24 -9.74 -34.33
N CYS A 4 -2.92 -9.65 -34.10
CA CYS A 4 -1.94 -10.51 -34.75
C CYS A 4 -2.04 -11.94 -34.18
N VAL A 5 -2.18 -12.07 -32.86
CA VAL A 5 -2.40 -13.35 -32.17
C VAL A 5 -3.70 -14.00 -32.63
N LYS A 6 -4.81 -13.27 -32.69
CA LYS A 6 -6.12 -13.77 -33.15
C LYS A 6 -6.12 -14.24 -34.61
N LYS A 7 -5.24 -13.67 -35.45
CA LYS A 7 -5.06 -14.07 -36.86
C LYS A 7 -4.14 -15.29 -37.02
N SER A 8 -3.26 -15.55 -36.06
CA SER A 8 -2.39 -16.71 -36.00
C SER A 8 -3.13 -17.89 -35.37
N ARG A 9 -3.83 -18.70 -36.19
CA ARG A 9 -4.58 -19.89 -35.73
C ARG A 9 -3.78 -21.20 -35.80
N ASP A 10 -2.50 -21.13 -36.16
CA ASP A 10 -1.66 -22.33 -36.29
C ASP A 10 -1.05 -22.71 -34.93
N PRO A 11 -1.29 -23.93 -34.42
CA PRO A 11 -0.60 -24.44 -33.24
C PRO A 11 0.92 -24.43 -33.47
N GLY A 12 1.69 -23.87 -32.53
CA GLY A 12 3.15 -23.79 -32.62
C GLY A 12 3.72 -22.55 -33.34
N ALA A 13 2.90 -21.52 -33.59
CA ALA A 13 3.39 -20.25 -34.13
C ALA A 13 4.07 -19.38 -33.06
N TYR A 14 5.15 -18.68 -33.45
CA TYR A 14 5.87 -17.73 -32.60
C TYR A 14 5.49 -16.30 -32.93
N LEU A 15 5.36 -15.47 -31.89
CA LEU A 15 5.24 -14.01 -32.04
C LEU A 15 6.49 -13.34 -31.47
N PHE A 16 7.25 -12.70 -32.35
CA PHE A 16 8.38 -11.86 -31.97
C PHE A 16 7.96 -10.39 -31.95
N LEU A 17 8.24 -9.71 -30.84
CA LEU A 17 8.14 -8.27 -30.72
C LEU A 17 9.55 -7.69 -30.69
N GLU A 18 10.00 -7.16 -31.83
CA GLU A 18 11.29 -6.50 -31.92
C GLU A 18 11.23 -5.07 -31.35
N THR A 19 12.12 -4.75 -30.42
CA THR A 19 12.29 -3.40 -29.87
C THR A 19 13.16 -2.53 -30.80
N ALA A 20 13.06 -1.20 -30.69
CA ALA A 20 13.83 -0.29 -31.52
C ALA A 20 15.07 0.28 -30.78
N GLY A 21 16.27 -0.13 -31.16
CA GLY A 21 17.50 0.33 -30.51
C GLY A 21 17.83 -0.41 -29.22
N GLY A 22 18.40 0.28 -28.22
CA GLY A 22 18.80 -0.32 -26.95
C GLY A 22 17.68 -0.35 -25.92
N ILE A 23 17.91 -1.06 -24.82
CA ILE A 23 16.93 -1.26 -23.72
C ILE A 23 16.41 0.06 -23.15
N HIS A 24 17.29 1.07 -23.05
CA HIS A 24 16.96 2.42 -22.58
C HIS A 24 16.73 3.43 -23.69
N SER A 25 16.65 3.00 -24.96
CA SER A 25 16.20 3.90 -26.01
C SER A 25 14.79 4.41 -25.69
N PRO A 26 14.53 5.72 -25.82
CA PRO A 26 13.22 6.27 -25.53
C PRO A 26 12.22 5.84 -26.61
N VAL A 27 11.00 5.50 -26.20
CA VAL A 27 9.86 5.45 -27.13
C VAL A 27 9.39 6.87 -27.46
N MET A 28 8.39 7.01 -28.33
CA MET A 28 7.87 8.32 -28.76
C MET A 28 7.40 9.22 -27.61
N SER A 29 7.00 8.65 -26.46
CA SER A 29 6.63 9.41 -25.26
C SER A 29 7.83 9.92 -24.44
N GLY A 30 9.06 9.54 -24.80
CA GLY A 30 10.27 9.81 -24.01
C GLY A 30 10.57 8.76 -22.94
N THR A 31 9.62 7.87 -22.62
CA THR A 31 9.80 6.77 -21.66
C THR A 31 10.82 5.77 -22.18
N SER A 32 11.67 5.21 -21.31
CA SER A 32 12.53 4.08 -21.70
C SER A 32 11.70 2.90 -22.20
N GLN A 33 12.14 2.23 -23.26
CA GLN A 33 11.46 1.01 -23.76
C GLN A 33 11.29 -0.06 -22.68
N ALA A 34 12.29 -0.28 -21.83
CA ALA A 34 12.20 -1.25 -20.74
C ALA A 34 11.07 -0.94 -19.75
N ASP A 35 10.78 0.34 -19.52
CA ASP A 35 9.66 0.77 -18.66
C ASP A 35 8.33 0.73 -19.43
N PHE A 36 8.33 1.11 -20.72
CA PHE A 36 7.14 1.12 -21.57
C PHE A 36 6.52 -0.28 -21.76
N TYR A 37 7.34 -1.30 -22.04
CA TYR A 37 6.86 -2.68 -22.24
C TYR A 37 6.60 -3.44 -20.93
N ARG A 38 6.81 -2.81 -19.77
CA ARG A 38 6.80 -3.50 -18.48
C ARG A 38 5.44 -4.09 -18.12
N SER A 39 4.35 -3.44 -18.53
CA SER A 39 2.99 -3.96 -18.33
C SER A 39 2.76 -5.32 -18.98
N LEU A 40 3.47 -5.63 -20.08
CA LEU A 40 3.35 -6.92 -20.77
C LEU A 40 4.23 -8.01 -20.14
N ARG A 41 5.36 -7.62 -19.53
CA ARG A 41 6.39 -8.51 -18.93
C ARG A 41 6.68 -9.76 -19.78
N LEU A 42 6.87 -9.57 -21.09
CA LEU A 42 7.18 -10.68 -22.00
C LEU A 42 8.58 -11.24 -21.72
N PRO A 43 8.78 -12.57 -21.75
CA PRO A 43 10.11 -13.15 -21.78
C PRO A 43 10.93 -12.54 -22.94
N THR A 44 12.17 -12.14 -22.66
CA THR A 44 12.96 -11.30 -23.58
C THR A 44 14.24 -12.00 -24.00
N VAL A 45 14.46 -12.17 -25.30
CA VAL A 45 15.76 -12.58 -25.83
C VAL A 45 16.64 -11.34 -25.97
N LEU A 46 17.81 -11.35 -25.34
CA LEU A 46 18.74 -10.23 -25.42
C LEU A 46 19.77 -10.47 -26.52
N VAL A 47 19.86 -9.55 -27.48
CA VAL A 47 20.95 -9.55 -28.47
C VAL A 47 22.14 -8.77 -27.90
N GLY A 48 23.20 -9.49 -27.55
CA GLY A 48 24.44 -8.95 -27.01
C GLY A 48 25.43 -8.48 -28.08
N ASP A 49 26.44 -7.74 -27.65
CA ASP A 49 27.49 -7.21 -28.53
C ASP A 49 28.75 -8.10 -28.49
N SER A 50 29.16 -8.56 -29.66
CA SER A 50 30.33 -9.43 -29.87
C SER A 50 31.65 -8.66 -30.02
N ASN A 51 31.62 -7.33 -30.05
CA ASN A 51 32.80 -6.49 -30.26
C ASN A 51 33.51 -6.14 -28.95
N LEU A 52 34.63 -5.40 -29.06
CA LEU A 52 35.35 -4.87 -27.89
C LEU A 52 34.41 -3.97 -27.06
N GLY A 53 34.35 -4.22 -25.75
CA GLY A 53 33.42 -3.53 -24.84
C GLY A 53 32.04 -4.20 -24.74
N GLY A 54 31.71 -5.10 -25.68
CA GLY A 54 30.39 -5.71 -25.78
C GLY A 54 30.00 -6.60 -24.59
N ILE A 55 30.96 -7.21 -23.88
CA ILE A 55 30.70 -7.90 -22.60
C ILE A 55 30.03 -6.94 -21.60
N SER A 56 30.60 -5.74 -21.42
CA SER A 56 30.08 -4.76 -20.47
C SER A 56 28.68 -4.32 -20.89
N THR A 57 28.52 -3.93 -22.16
CA THR A 57 27.22 -3.48 -22.70
C THR A 57 26.15 -4.55 -22.57
N THR A 58 26.48 -5.83 -22.79
CA THR A 58 25.53 -6.94 -22.70
C THR A 58 25.13 -7.21 -21.24
N LEU A 59 26.09 -7.19 -20.30
CA LEU A 59 25.80 -7.43 -18.89
C LEU A 59 24.98 -6.29 -18.25
N THR A 60 25.32 -5.03 -18.54
CA THR A 60 24.53 -3.88 -18.04
C THR A 60 23.12 -3.89 -18.62
N SER A 61 22.99 -4.27 -19.90
CA SER A 61 21.70 -4.50 -20.55
C SER A 61 20.88 -5.57 -19.85
N PHE A 62 21.48 -6.73 -19.57
CA PHE A 62 20.84 -7.81 -18.82
C PHE A 62 20.39 -7.35 -17.42
N GLU A 63 21.25 -6.67 -16.67
CA GLU A 63 20.94 -6.15 -15.34
C GLU A 63 19.79 -5.12 -15.38
N SER A 64 19.76 -4.24 -16.38
CA SER A 64 18.70 -3.26 -16.60
C SER A 64 17.33 -3.89 -16.87
N LEU A 65 17.28 -5.02 -17.58
CA LEU A 65 16.06 -5.81 -17.77
C LEU A 65 15.68 -6.54 -16.48
N HIS A 66 16.66 -7.15 -15.80
CA HIS A 66 16.43 -7.93 -14.60
C HIS A 66 15.89 -7.10 -13.43
N ILE A 67 16.44 -5.89 -13.21
CA ILE A 67 15.97 -4.98 -12.16
C ILE A 67 14.53 -4.47 -12.41
N ARG A 68 14.07 -4.52 -13.66
CA ARG A 68 12.68 -4.22 -14.02
C ARG A 68 11.77 -5.44 -13.95
N GLY A 69 12.30 -6.61 -13.61
CA GLY A 69 11.55 -7.85 -13.47
C GLY A 69 11.24 -8.53 -14.81
N TYR A 70 12.06 -8.35 -15.85
CA TYR A 70 11.99 -9.18 -17.05
C TYR A 70 12.74 -10.50 -16.84
N ASP A 71 12.18 -11.57 -17.41
CA ASP A 71 12.86 -12.85 -17.56
C ASP A 71 13.62 -12.86 -18.89
N VAL A 72 14.93 -13.12 -18.84
CA VAL A 72 15.80 -13.16 -20.03
C VAL A 72 16.26 -14.60 -20.25
N PRO A 73 15.48 -15.45 -20.95
CA PRO A 73 15.81 -16.86 -21.09
C PRO A 73 17.04 -17.13 -21.97
N SER A 74 17.39 -16.21 -22.89
CA SER A 74 18.50 -16.41 -23.83
C SER A 74 19.19 -15.09 -24.16
N ILE A 75 20.52 -15.14 -24.28
CA ILE A 75 21.36 -14.09 -24.86
C ILE A 75 21.99 -14.63 -26.14
N LEU A 76 21.79 -13.91 -27.24
CA LEU A 76 22.36 -14.22 -28.55
C LEU A 76 23.42 -13.19 -28.88
N LEU A 77 24.55 -13.63 -29.42
CA LEU A 77 25.56 -12.71 -29.94
C LEU A 77 26.27 -13.33 -31.14
N PHE A 78 26.82 -12.50 -32.01
CA PHE A 78 27.64 -13.01 -33.10
C PHE A 78 28.92 -13.65 -32.55
N ASP A 79 29.35 -14.73 -33.20
CA ASP A 79 30.65 -15.32 -32.93
C ASP A 79 31.73 -14.36 -33.39
N ASN A 80 32.69 -14.13 -32.50
CA ASN A 80 33.84 -13.29 -32.75
C ASN A 80 35.07 -14.00 -32.21
N MET A 81 35.79 -14.66 -33.12
CA MET A 81 36.97 -15.47 -32.78
C MET A 81 38.08 -14.68 -32.08
N ARG A 82 38.12 -13.34 -32.24
CA ARG A 82 39.12 -12.48 -31.60
C ARG A 82 38.78 -12.22 -30.13
N TYR A 83 37.52 -11.89 -29.83
CA TYR A 83 37.13 -11.45 -28.48
C TYR A 83 36.46 -12.54 -27.65
N LYS A 84 35.74 -13.47 -28.28
CA LYS A 84 35.03 -14.59 -27.65
C LYS A 84 34.17 -14.15 -26.47
N ASN A 85 33.42 -13.06 -26.65
CA ASN A 85 32.60 -12.47 -25.59
C ASN A 85 31.62 -13.50 -24.98
N HIS A 86 31.13 -14.45 -25.78
CA HIS A 86 30.17 -15.47 -25.34
C HIS A 86 30.74 -16.35 -24.22
N ASP A 87 32.02 -16.72 -24.29
CA ASP A 87 32.67 -17.56 -23.28
C ASP A 87 32.69 -16.88 -21.91
N LEU A 88 33.05 -15.60 -21.88
CA LEU A 88 33.12 -14.85 -20.63
C LEU A 88 31.73 -14.52 -20.07
N ILE A 89 30.77 -14.16 -20.93
CA ILE A 89 29.39 -13.93 -20.53
C ILE A 89 28.79 -15.21 -19.94
N SER A 90 28.98 -16.35 -20.61
CA SER A 90 28.56 -17.68 -20.14
C SER A 90 29.15 -18.00 -18.77
N THR A 91 30.46 -17.75 -18.59
CA THR A 91 31.12 -17.97 -17.30
C THR A 91 30.53 -17.10 -16.18
N ARG A 92 30.23 -15.82 -16.47
CA ARG A 92 29.70 -14.87 -15.47
C ARG A 92 28.24 -15.12 -15.11
N LEU A 93 27.45 -15.61 -16.06
CA LEU A 93 26.03 -15.95 -15.86
C LEU A 93 25.84 -17.43 -15.55
N ASN A 94 26.90 -18.17 -15.29
CA ASN A 94 26.82 -19.59 -14.92
C ASN A 94 25.94 -19.77 -13.68
N GLY A 95 25.05 -20.76 -13.72
CA GLY A 95 24.06 -21.03 -12.68
C GLY A 95 22.85 -20.08 -12.70
N LYS A 96 22.79 -19.09 -13.59
CA LYS A 96 21.54 -18.39 -13.93
C LYS A 96 20.79 -19.21 -14.98
N ASN A 97 19.46 -19.16 -14.98
CA ASN A 97 18.61 -19.85 -15.96
C ASN A 97 18.60 -19.13 -17.34
N VAL A 98 19.79 -18.84 -17.88
CA VAL A 98 19.99 -18.02 -19.09
C VAL A 98 20.93 -18.75 -20.04
N ASP A 99 20.47 -18.99 -21.27
CA ASP A 99 21.28 -19.66 -22.30
C ASP A 99 22.07 -18.64 -23.12
N ILE A 100 23.36 -18.88 -23.31
CA ILE A 100 24.22 -18.02 -24.14
C ILE A 100 24.54 -18.75 -25.43
N THR A 101 24.16 -18.17 -26.57
CA THR A 101 24.41 -18.78 -27.89
C THR A 101 25.20 -17.83 -28.78
N ALA A 102 26.34 -18.31 -29.28
CA ALA A 102 27.09 -17.64 -30.33
C ALA A 102 26.54 -18.05 -31.70
N VAL A 103 26.30 -17.08 -32.57
CA VAL A 103 25.75 -17.28 -33.91
C VAL A 103 26.79 -16.81 -34.93
N PRO A 104 27.06 -17.53 -36.04
CA PRO A 104 28.00 -17.05 -37.06
C PRO A 104 27.69 -15.61 -37.48
N PRO A 105 28.68 -14.72 -37.69
CA PRO A 105 28.41 -13.35 -38.13
C PRO A 105 27.86 -13.33 -39.57
N PRO A 106 27.02 -12.33 -39.94
CA PRO A 106 26.55 -12.20 -41.31
C PRO A 106 27.70 -11.92 -42.27
N PRO A 107 27.57 -12.31 -43.55
CA PRO A 107 28.56 -11.97 -44.57
C PRO A 107 28.70 -10.45 -44.73
N SER A 108 29.87 -10.00 -45.16
CA SER A 108 30.07 -8.60 -45.54
C SER A 108 29.15 -8.21 -46.70
N ARG A 109 28.52 -7.05 -46.61
CA ARG A 109 27.60 -6.53 -47.64
C ARG A 109 28.25 -6.56 -49.02
N ASN A 110 27.57 -7.18 -49.98
CA ASN A 110 27.96 -7.19 -51.38
C ASN A 110 27.44 -5.91 -52.07
N PRO A 111 28.26 -5.20 -52.87
CA PRO A 111 27.80 -4.04 -53.64
C PRO A 111 26.70 -4.37 -54.64
N ASP A 112 26.66 -5.62 -55.15
CA ASP A 112 25.62 -6.10 -56.04
C ASP A 112 24.41 -6.60 -55.22
N PRO A 113 23.21 -5.99 -55.36
CA PRO A 113 22.03 -6.36 -54.58
C PRO A 113 21.59 -7.82 -54.76
N VAL A 114 21.77 -8.42 -55.93
CA VAL A 114 21.37 -9.80 -56.20
C VAL A 114 22.33 -10.76 -55.52
N LEU A 115 23.63 -10.49 -55.62
CA LEU A 115 24.64 -11.30 -54.93
C LEU A 115 24.57 -11.12 -53.41
N ASP A 116 24.23 -9.94 -52.92
CA ASP A 116 23.98 -9.67 -51.49
C ASP A 116 22.80 -10.49 -50.98
N GLN A 117 21.69 -10.49 -51.73
CA GLN A 117 20.50 -11.27 -51.41
C GLN A 117 20.81 -12.78 -51.38
N LEU A 118 21.56 -13.30 -52.37
CA LEU A 118 21.97 -14.71 -52.41
C LEU A 118 22.89 -15.07 -51.23
N ALA A 119 23.84 -14.19 -50.89
CA ALA A 119 24.74 -14.40 -49.76
C ALA A 119 23.97 -14.43 -48.42
N MET A 120 23.00 -13.53 -48.24
CA MET A 120 22.13 -13.49 -47.07
C MET A 120 21.19 -14.70 -47.00
N ALA A 121 20.60 -15.13 -48.12
CA ALA A 121 19.76 -16.34 -48.16
C ALA A 121 20.56 -17.58 -47.72
N LYS A 122 21.76 -17.76 -48.28
CA LYS A 122 22.66 -18.83 -47.86
C LYS A 122 23.05 -18.69 -46.39
N TYR A 123 23.25 -17.48 -45.87
CA TYR A 123 23.54 -17.23 -44.46
C TYR A 123 22.37 -17.67 -43.56
N TYR A 124 21.13 -17.33 -43.90
CA TYR A 124 19.96 -17.77 -43.12
C TYR A 124 19.81 -19.30 -43.10
N GLU A 125 20.08 -20.00 -44.21
CA GLU A 125 20.03 -21.48 -44.25
C GLU A 125 21.01 -22.15 -43.28
N GLN A 126 22.19 -21.56 -43.02
CA GLN A 126 23.18 -22.10 -42.08
C GLN A 126 22.81 -21.83 -40.61
N LEU A 127 21.97 -20.82 -40.35
CA LEU A 127 21.64 -20.42 -38.99
C LEU A 127 20.81 -21.48 -38.25
N ASP A 128 20.16 -22.39 -38.96
CA ASP A 128 19.37 -23.47 -38.38
C ASP A 128 20.16 -24.29 -37.35
N GLU A 129 21.45 -24.56 -37.60
CA GLU A 129 22.32 -25.29 -36.66
C GLU A 129 22.46 -24.58 -35.31
N SER A 130 22.44 -23.24 -35.32
CA SER A 130 22.59 -22.41 -34.11
C SER A 130 21.25 -22.04 -33.48
N LEU A 131 20.22 -21.75 -34.30
CA LEU A 131 18.96 -21.16 -33.85
C LEU A 131 17.86 -22.18 -33.56
N VAL A 132 17.80 -23.33 -34.26
CA VAL A 132 16.83 -24.38 -33.94
C VAL A 132 16.96 -24.87 -32.48
N PRO A 133 18.17 -25.08 -31.93
CA PRO A 133 18.33 -25.39 -30.52
C PRO A 133 17.86 -24.26 -29.58
N VAL A 134 18.05 -22.99 -29.97
CA VAL A 134 17.55 -21.83 -29.19
C VAL A 134 16.02 -21.87 -29.13
N MET A 135 15.36 -22.06 -30.27
CA MET A 135 13.90 -22.13 -30.34
C MET A 135 13.34 -23.24 -29.46
N LYS A 136 13.89 -24.46 -29.54
CA LYS A 136 13.50 -25.58 -28.67
C LYS A 136 13.65 -25.27 -27.18
N ARG A 137 14.72 -24.55 -26.78
CA ARG A 137 14.89 -24.14 -25.38
C ARG A 137 13.87 -23.08 -24.97
N LEU A 138 13.55 -22.15 -25.86
CA LEU A 138 12.51 -21.15 -25.60
C LEU A 138 11.13 -21.81 -25.43
N ASP A 139 10.80 -22.82 -26.25
CA ASP A 139 9.59 -23.63 -26.09
C ASP A 139 9.54 -24.30 -24.72
N LEU A 140 10.61 -25.02 -24.36
CA LEU A 140 10.69 -25.69 -23.06
C LEU A 140 10.52 -24.71 -21.89
N LYS A 141 11.19 -23.55 -21.92
CA LYS A 141 11.03 -22.53 -20.87
C LYS A 141 9.63 -21.93 -20.83
N HIS A 142 8.96 -21.82 -21.98
CA HIS A 142 7.58 -21.38 -22.07
C HIS A 142 6.63 -22.41 -21.44
N GLU A 143 6.79 -23.69 -21.78
CA GLU A 143 6.03 -24.80 -21.20
C GLU A 143 6.25 -24.89 -19.68
N GLU A 144 7.51 -24.86 -19.22
CA GLU A 144 7.86 -24.88 -17.79
C GLU A 144 7.21 -23.73 -17.00
N ARG A 145 7.18 -22.52 -17.58
CA ARG A 145 6.50 -21.37 -16.96
C ARG A 145 5.02 -21.66 -16.77
N PHE A 146 4.35 -22.19 -17.80
CA PHE A 146 2.91 -22.42 -17.75
C PHE A 146 2.53 -23.63 -16.88
N ASP A 147 3.34 -24.68 -16.88
CA ASP A 147 3.22 -25.78 -15.92
C ASP A 147 3.37 -25.28 -14.47
N ARG A 148 4.32 -24.37 -14.23
CA ARG A 148 4.46 -23.73 -12.92
C ARG A 148 3.20 -22.95 -12.56
N LEU A 149 2.73 -22.05 -13.41
CA LEU A 149 1.52 -21.23 -13.17
C LEU A 149 0.28 -22.11 -12.91
N ALA A 150 0.08 -23.15 -13.72
CA ALA A 150 -1.01 -24.09 -13.53
C ALA A 150 -0.92 -24.80 -12.17
N SER A 151 0.27 -25.16 -11.69
CA SER A 151 0.42 -25.84 -10.40
C SER A 151 0.35 -24.94 -9.16
N MET A 152 0.43 -23.62 -9.31
CA MET A 152 0.61 -22.70 -8.17
C MET A 152 -0.58 -22.67 -7.21
N ALA A 153 -1.81 -22.65 -7.72
CA ALA A 153 -3.02 -22.56 -6.89
C ALA A 153 -3.13 -23.74 -5.91
N ASP A 154 -2.98 -24.97 -6.41
CA ASP A 154 -3.11 -26.18 -5.60
C ASP A 154 -1.95 -26.31 -4.61
N LYS A 155 -0.70 -26.10 -5.07
CA LYS A 155 0.47 -26.12 -4.18
C LYS A 155 0.36 -25.08 -3.08
N ALA A 156 -0.14 -23.88 -3.39
CA ALA A 156 -0.33 -22.84 -2.39
C ALA A 156 -1.39 -23.23 -1.37
N ARG A 157 -2.51 -23.83 -1.79
CA ARG A 157 -3.54 -24.37 -0.87
C ARG A 157 -2.97 -25.41 0.09
N ASP A 158 -2.07 -26.26 -0.42
CA ASP A 158 -1.51 -27.38 0.35
C ASP A 158 -0.36 -26.96 1.29
N THR A 159 0.32 -25.84 1.00
CA THR A 159 1.58 -25.49 1.68
C THR A 159 1.56 -24.15 2.41
N HIS A 160 0.73 -23.19 1.99
CA HIS A 160 0.65 -21.90 2.67
C HIS A 160 -0.25 -21.97 3.89
N TRP A 161 0.08 -21.14 4.89
CA TRP A 161 -0.85 -20.71 5.93
C TRP A 161 -1.08 -19.21 5.77
N TRP A 162 -2.24 -18.84 5.21
CA TRP A 162 -2.54 -17.44 4.92
C TRP A 162 -3.08 -16.71 6.16
N PRO A 163 -2.66 -15.45 6.39
CA PRO A 163 -3.20 -14.64 7.48
C PRO A 163 -4.68 -14.30 7.22
N PHE A 164 -5.46 -14.19 8.30
CA PHE A 164 -6.90 -13.85 8.28
C PHE A 164 -7.74 -14.68 7.29
N THR A 165 -7.39 -15.95 7.11
CA THR A 165 -8.05 -16.83 6.14
C THR A 165 -8.46 -18.14 6.81
N GLN A 166 -9.73 -18.51 6.73
CA GLN A 166 -10.19 -19.84 7.14
C GLN A 166 -9.93 -20.82 5.99
N HIS A 167 -8.88 -21.64 6.12
CA HIS A 167 -8.40 -22.54 5.07
C HIS A 167 -9.47 -23.52 4.57
N ASN A 168 -10.38 -23.98 5.44
CA ASN A 168 -11.48 -24.87 5.04
C ASN A 168 -12.51 -24.21 4.10
N LEU A 169 -12.55 -22.89 4.04
CA LEU A 169 -13.47 -22.13 3.20
C LEU A 169 -12.82 -21.62 1.90
N VAL A 170 -11.51 -21.86 1.71
CA VAL A 170 -10.79 -21.41 0.51
C VAL A 170 -11.16 -22.31 -0.68
N LYS A 171 -12.04 -21.79 -1.53
CA LYS A 171 -12.43 -22.44 -2.78
C LYS A 171 -11.42 -22.20 -3.88
N GLU A 172 -10.98 -20.96 -4.02
CA GLU A 172 -10.14 -20.49 -5.12
C GLU A 172 -8.91 -19.75 -4.62
N VAL A 173 -7.83 -19.84 -5.38
CA VAL A 173 -6.57 -19.16 -5.12
C VAL A 173 -6.22 -18.34 -6.35
N THR A 174 -6.09 -17.03 -6.18
CA THR A 174 -5.64 -16.13 -7.26
C THR A 174 -4.15 -16.31 -7.48
N VAL A 175 -3.75 -16.75 -8.67
CA VAL A 175 -2.33 -16.86 -9.06
C VAL A 175 -1.93 -15.55 -9.73
N VAL A 176 -1.15 -14.73 -9.02
CA VAL A 176 -0.57 -13.49 -9.56
C VAL A 176 0.81 -13.81 -10.15
N ASP A 177 0.99 -13.63 -11.46
CA ASP A 177 2.30 -13.80 -12.13
C ASP A 177 3.14 -12.52 -12.01
N SER A 178 2.50 -11.37 -12.16
CA SER A 178 3.17 -10.08 -12.02
C SER A 178 2.20 -8.95 -11.71
N ALA A 179 2.76 -7.79 -11.40
CA ALA A 179 2.00 -6.57 -11.16
C ALA A 179 2.76 -5.36 -11.75
N HIS A 180 2.02 -4.36 -12.22
CA HIS A 180 2.56 -3.08 -12.71
C HIS A 180 1.51 -1.97 -12.63
N GLY A 181 1.87 -0.79 -12.13
CA GLY A 181 0.89 0.26 -11.86
C GLY A 181 -0.14 -0.24 -10.85
N ASP A 182 -1.43 -0.09 -11.14
CA ASP A 182 -2.50 -0.61 -10.26
C ASP A 182 -3.01 -2.00 -10.65
N HIS A 183 -2.32 -2.71 -11.56
CA HIS A 183 -2.86 -3.93 -12.14
C HIS A 183 -2.00 -5.15 -11.82
N PHE A 184 -2.69 -6.24 -11.50
CA PHE A 184 -2.16 -7.61 -11.51
C PHE A 184 -2.36 -8.24 -12.87
N VAL A 185 -1.39 -9.06 -13.28
CA VAL A 185 -1.59 -10.09 -14.29
C VAL A 185 -1.77 -11.42 -13.56
N THR A 186 -2.97 -11.96 -13.66
CA THR A 186 -3.38 -13.20 -12.98
C THR A 186 -3.60 -14.33 -13.95
N TYR A 187 -3.43 -15.56 -13.49
CA TYR A 187 -3.71 -16.77 -14.27
C TYR A 187 -4.69 -17.67 -13.54
N SER A 188 -5.57 -18.31 -14.29
CA SER A 188 -6.46 -19.35 -13.79
C SER A 188 -6.40 -20.57 -14.70
N LYS A 189 -6.60 -21.76 -14.12
CA LYS A 189 -6.82 -22.97 -14.91
C LYS A 189 -8.14 -22.81 -15.65
N THR A 190 -8.15 -23.03 -16.96
CA THR A 190 -9.43 -23.14 -17.68
C THR A 190 -10.17 -24.38 -17.17
N ALA A 191 -11.40 -24.20 -16.69
CA ALA A 191 -12.20 -25.31 -16.18
C ALA A 191 -12.55 -26.29 -17.31
N ASP A 192 -12.15 -27.55 -17.14
CA ASP A 192 -12.67 -28.77 -17.77
C ASP A 192 -13.20 -28.67 -19.21
N LYS A 193 -12.27 -28.54 -20.17
CA LYS A 193 -12.47 -29.03 -21.54
C LYS A 193 -11.37 -30.02 -21.94
N LYS A 194 -11.07 -31.04 -21.13
CA LYS A 194 -10.29 -32.20 -21.61
C LYS A 194 -10.81 -33.52 -21.07
N ASP A 195 -11.07 -34.44 -22.00
CA ASP A 195 -11.10 -35.88 -21.78
C ASP A 195 -9.81 -36.34 -21.09
N SER A 196 -9.94 -37.26 -20.14
CA SER A 196 -8.88 -37.79 -19.27
C SER A 196 -7.73 -38.55 -19.98
N ASN A 197 -7.66 -38.51 -21.33
CA ASN A 197 -6.66 -39.21 -22.15
C ASN A 197 -5.77 -38.29 -23.00
N SER A 198 -5.79 -36.97 -22.77
CA SER A 198 -4.98 -36.00 -23.53
C SER A 198 -3.69 -35.63 -22.78
N SER A 199 -2.53 -35.85 -23.39
CA SER A 199 -1.20 -35.41 -22.90
C SER A 199 -0.86 -33.96 -23.26
N ALA A 200 -1.85 -33.15 -23.68
CA ALA A 200 -1.61 -31.77 -24.11
C ALA A 200 -1.57 -30.81 -22.90
N PRO A 201 -0.79 -29.72 -22.94
CA PRO A 201 -0.60 -28.79 -21.81
C PRO A 201 -1.91 -28.28 -21.21
N VAL A 202 -1.90 -27.97 -19.90
CA VAL A 202 -3.05 -27.34 -19.22
C VAL A 202 -3.17 -25.91 -19.73
N ASP A 203 -4.27 -25.60 -20.42
CA ASP A 203 -4.53 -24.23 -20.87
C ASP A 203 -4.82 -23.34 -19.66
N VAL A 204 -3.99 -22.30 -19.47
CA VAL A 204 -4.26 -21.25 -18.50
C VAL A 204 -4.65 -19.96 -19.20
N GLU A 205 -5.62 -19.27 -18.63
CA GLU A 205 -6.08 -17.98 -19.14
C GLU A 205 -5.52 -16.86 -18.29
N GLY A 206 -4.82 -15.92 -18.95
CA GLY A 206 -4.29 -14.72 -18.33
C GLY A 206 -5.34 -13.61 -18.30
N LYS A 207 -5.52 -12.97 -17.14
CA LYS A 207 -6.46 -11.87 -16.95
C LYS A 207 -5.84 -10.72 -16.16
N GLU A 208 -6.14 -9.50 -16.60
CA GLU A 208 -5.76 -8.29 -15.89
C GLU A 208 -6.77 -8.00 -14.78
N MET A 209 -6.28 -7.67 -13.59
CA MET A 209 -7.12 -7.27 -12.46
C MET A 209 -6.60 -5.99 -11.84
N PHE A 210 -7.46 -4.98 -11.67
CA PHE A 210 -7.13 -3.79 -10.90
C PHE A 210 -7.08 -4.14 -9.39
N ASP A 211 -6.01 -3.77 -8.70
CA ASP A 211 -5.82 -3.98 -7.27
C ASP A 211 -6.64 -2.99 -6.44
N SER A 212 -7.95 -3.22 -6.37
CA SER A 212 -8.87 -2.31 -5.69
C SER A 212 -8.85 -2.41 -4.17
N CYS A 213 -8.02 -3.29 -3.60
CA CYS A 213 -7.74 -3.30 -2.16
C CYS A 213 -6.36 -2.70 -1.82
N ALA A 214 -5.65 -2.20 -2.84
CA ALA A 214 -4.31 -1.63 -2.73
C ALA A 214 -3.34 -2.55 -1.96
N SER A 215 -3.43 -3.86 -2.20
CA SER A 215 -2.66 -4.92 -1.54
C SER A 215 -2.56 -4.73 -0.03
N TRP A 216 -3.73 -4.64 0.63
CA TRP A 216 -3.85 -4.34 2.06
C TRP A 216 -3.47 -2.90 2.41
N TRP A 217 -3.95 -1.97 1.58
CA TRP A 217 -3.80 -0.52 1.75
C TRP A 217 -2.34 -0.02 1.72
N THR A 218 -1.40 -0.83 1.23
CA THR A 218 0.03 -0.48 1.13
C THR A 218 0.35 0.25 -0.17
N GLN A 219 -0.36 -0.05 -1.26
CA GLN A 219 -0.05 0.50 -2.57
C GLN A 219 -0.31 2.00 -2.61
N GLY A 220 0.73 2.75 -2.97
CA GLY A 220 0.66 4.19 -3.16
C GLY A 220 1.29 4.70 -4.45
N LEU A 221 2.44 4.15 -4.86
CA LEU A 221 3.14 4.55 -6.08
C LEU A 221 3.09 3.49 -7.19
N GLY A 222 2.10 2.61 -7.09
CA GLY A 222 1.86 1.49 -8.00
C GLY A 222 2.89 0.36 -7.84
N HIS A 223 2.48 -0.81 -8.32
CA HIS A 223 3.30 -2.01 -8.38
C HIS A 223 4.48 -1.86 -9.35
N GLY A 224 5.64 -2.40 -8.97
CA GLY A 224 6.81 -2.47 -9.84
C GLY A 224 7.37 -1.10 -10.24
N ASN A 225 7.27 -0.10 -9.36
CA ASN A 225 7.81 1.24 -9.61
C ASN A 225 9.35 1.19 -9.80
N PRO A 226 9.89 1.62 -10.95
CA PRO A 226 11.32 1.50 -11.25
C PRO A 226 12.18 2.39 -10.36
N GLN A 227 11.71 3.56 -9.93
CA GLN A 227 12.46 4.47 -9.06
C GLN A 227 12.65 3.88 -7.67
N LEU A 228 11.56 3.35 -7.07
CA LEU A 228 11.64 2.68 -5.77
C LEU A 228 12.49 1.41 -5.84
N THR A 229 12.38 0.64 -6.93
CA THR A 229 13.18 -0.58 -7.14
C THR A 229 14.66 -0.26 -7.25
N LEU A 230 15.03 0.80 -7.96
CA LEU A 230 16.41 1.28 -8.05
C LEU A 230 16.94 1.78 -6.71
N ALA A 231 16.12 2.50 -5.92
CA ALA A 231 16.50 2.93 -4.57
C ALA A 231 16.80 1.72 -3.65
N ALA A 232 15.93 0.70 -3.68
CA ALA A 232 16.13 -0.54 -2.95
C ALA A 232 17.40 -1.27 -3.39
N ALA A 233 17.61 -1.45 -4.70
CA ALA A 233 18.77 -2.14 -5.25
C ALA A 233 20.09 -1.41 -4.94
N ASN A 234 20.10 -0.08 -5.03
CA ASN A 234 21.26 0.73 -4.68
C ASN A 234 21.62 0.58 -3.19
N ALA A 235 20.63 0.69 -2.30
CA ALA A 235 20.83 0.52 -0.86
C ALA A 235 21.29 -0.90 -0.53
N ALA A 236 20.70 -1.93 -1.15
CA ALA A 236 21.09 -3.32 -0.97
C ALA A 236 22.54 -3.57 -1.41
N GLY A 237 22.94 -3.06 -2.58
CA GLY A 237 24.31 -3.21 -3.09
C GLY A 237 25.34 -2.42 -2.27
N ARG A 238 24.95 -1.27 -1.70
CA ARG A 238 25.85 -0.43 -0.90
C ARG A 238 26.01 -0.89 0.54
N TYR A 239 24.94 -1.37 1.17
CA TYR A 239 24.90 -1.62 2.61
C TYR A 239 24.52 -3.05 2.99
N GLY A 240 23.68 -3.73 2.20
CA GLY A 240 22.91 -4.86 2.71
C GLY A 240 22.16 -4.46 3.99
N HIS A 241 22.30 -5.23 5.05
CA HIS A 241 21.86 -4.84 6.39
C HIS A 241 23.07 -4.54 7.29
N VAL A 242 23.00 -3.41 8.01
CA VAL A 242 24.03 -2.96 8.96
C VAL A 242 23.37 -2.61 10.29
N MET A 243 24.10 -2.82 11.38
CA MET A 243 23.63 -2.56 12.74
C MET A 243 23.26 -1.08 12.93
N PHE A 244 22.09 -0.81 13.52
CA PHE A 244 21.58 0.56 13.73
C PHE A 244 21.83 1.14 15.13
N PRO A 245 21.60 0.43 16.25
CA PRO A 245 21.83 1.01 17.58
C PRO A 245 23.26 1.55 17.73
N GLU A 246 23.37 2.80 18.19
CA GLU A 246 24.63 3.55 18.32
C GLU A 246 25.41 3.74 16.99
N GLY A 247 24.77 3.45 15.86
CA GLY A 247 25.27 3.65 14.51
C GLY A 247 24.31 4.53 13.69
N THR A 248 24.75 4.89 12.49
CA THR A 248 23.89 5.55 11.50
C THR A 248 24.33 5.15 10.10
N ASN A 249 23.43 5.32 9.15
CA ASN A 249 23.71 5.21 7.74
C ASN A 249 22.95 6.31 6.99
N GLU A 250 23.45 6.68 5.82
CA GLU A 250 22.90 7.77 5.01
C GLU A 250 21.37 7.68 4.81
N PRO A 251 20.79 6.55 4.34
CA PRO A 251 19.36 6.53 4.10
C PRO A 251 18.51 6.59 5.38
N ALA A 252 18.99 6.09 6.52
CA ALA A 252 18.28 6.21 7.79
C ALA A 252 18.30 7.65 8.34
N LEU A 253 19.43 8.35 8.24
CA LEU A 253 19.54 9.75 8.65
C LEU A 253 18.73 10.65 7.71
N ALA A 254 18.86 10.49 6.40
CA ALA A 254 18.12 11.27 5.41
C ALA A 254 16.59 11.11 5.56
N LEU A 255 16.11 9.90 5.86
CA LEU A 255 14.70 9.69 6.18
C LEU A 255 14.32 10.46 7.45
N THR A 256 15.11 10.36 8.51
CA THR A 256 14.84 11.05 9.78
C THR A 256 14.77 12.56 9.59
N GLU A 257 15.74 13.16 8.90
CA GLU A 257 15.75 14.60 8.58
C GLU A 257 14.52 14.99 7.77
N LYS A 258 14.19 14.22 6.73
CA LYS A 258 13.01 14.48 5.90
C LYS A 258 11.70 14.45 6.69
N ILE A 259 11.56 13.50 7.63
CA ILE A 259 10.39 13.43 8.51
C ILE A 259 10.31 14.66 9.42
N LEU A 260 11.43 15.09 10.01
CA LEU A 260 11.45 16.22 10.94
C LEU A 260 11.33 17.59 10.25
N GLU A 261 11.75 17.70 8.98
CA GLU A 261 11.47 18.87 8.14
C GLU A 261 9.97 19.06 7.89
N ARG A 262 9.24 17.95 7.69
CA ARG A 262 7.79 17.97 7.48
C ARG A 262 7.03 18.13 8.80
N ASP A 263 7.34 17.28 9.78
CA ASP A 263 6.64 17.20 11.07
C ASP A 263 7.35 18.07 12.11
N THR A 264 7.36 19.38 11.89
CA THR A 264 8.11 20.38 12.69
C THR A 264 7.73 20.44 14.18
N TRP A 265 6.65 19.79 14.59
CA TRP A 265 6.25 19.64 15.99
C TRP A 265 7.05 18.54 16.72
N ALA A 266 7.69 17.62 15.99
CA ALA A 266 8.44 16.49 16.51
C ALA A 266 9.96 16.76 16.50
N SER A 267 10.72 15.92 17.20
CA SER A 267 12.20 16.03 17.26
C SER A 267 12.94 14.69 17.20
N ARG A 268 12.20 13.57 17.26
CA ARG A 268 12.76 12.22 17.30
C ARG A 268 11.94 11.27 16.44
N VAL A 269 12.65 10.35 15.78
CA VAL A 269 12.07 9.28 14.97
C VAL A 269 12.64 7.95 15.46
N PHE A 270 11.77 7.01 15.78
CA PHE A 270 12.12 5.62 16.03
C PHE A 270 11.69 4.79 14.82
N VAL A 271 12.56 3.93 14.30
CA VAL A 271 12.27 3.10 13.13
C VAL A 271 12.01 1.66 13.56
N SER A 272 10.94 1.05 13.05
CA SER A 272 10.57 -0.34 13.30
C SER A 272 10.11 -1.02 12.01
N ASP A 273 9.66 -2.27 12.10
CA ASP A 273 9.45 -3.12 10.93
C ASP A 273 8.08 -2.91 10.26
N ASN A 274 7.02 -2.69 11.05
CA ASN A 274 5.64 -2.55 10.55
C ASN A 274 4.74 -1.71 11.49
N GLY A 275 3.47 -1.54 11.09
CA GLY A 275 2.50 -0.74 11.85
C GLY A 275 2.30 -1.20 13.29
N SER A 276 2.16 -2.51 13.53
CA SER A 276 1.96 -3.05 14.88
C SER A 276 3.16 -2.75 15.78
N THR A 277 4.39 -2.91 15.28
CA THR A 277 5.60 -2.61 16.06
C THR A 277 5.75 -1.13 16.33
N ALA A 278 5.42 -0.26 15.37
CA ALA A 278 5.42 1.19 15.58
C ALA A 278 4.39 1.62 16.62
N MET A 279 3.23 0.96 16.66
CA MET A 279 2.20 1.22 17.66
C MET A 279 2.58 0.71 19.06
N GLU A 280 3.23 -0.44 19.19
CA GLU A 280 3.77 -0.88 20.49
C GLU A 280 4.84 0.08 21.02
N VAL A 281 5.72 0.58 20.15
CA VAL A 281 6.69 1.62 20.50
C VAL A 281 5.97 2.89 20.97
N ALA A 282 4.93 3.33 20.25
CA ALA A 282 4.15 4.51 20.62
C ALA A 282 3.45 4.37 21.97
N LEU A 283 2.84 3.21 22.24
CA LEU A 283 2.20 2.90 23.52
C LEU A 283 3.20 2.92 24.68
N LYS A 284 4.37 2.28 24.51
CA LYS A 284 5.45 2.31 25.52
C LYS A 284 5.90 3.75 25.79
N MET A 285 6.08 4.56 24.74
CA MET A 285 6.43 5.99 24.86
C MET A 285 5.39 6.77 25.66
N ALA A 286 4.11 6.66 25.29
CA ALA A 286 3.01 7.38 25.93
C ALA A 286 2.83 6.99 27.40
N MET A 287 2.65 5.69 27.65
CA MET A 287 2.36 5.16 29.00
C MET A 287 3.50 5.43 29.98
N ARG A 288 4.76 5.19 29.59
CA ARG A 288 5.92 5.44 30.46
C ARG A 288 6.02 6.92 30.84
N THR A 289 5.74 7.80 29.88
CA THR A 289 5.83 9.25 30.06
C THR A 289 4.73 9.78 30.96
N ALA A 290 3.49 9.29 30.81
CA ALA A 290 2.41 9.58 31.76
C ALA A 290 2.73 9.03 33.15
N ALA A 291 3.13 7.75 33.25
CA ALA A 291 3.45 7.11 34.51
C ALA A 291 4.59 7.81 35.27
N LYS A 292 5.62 8.28 34.58
CA LYS A 292 6.71 9.06 35.20
C LYS A 292 6.22 10.43 35.68
N ARG A 293 5.45 11.15 34.86
CA ARG A 293 4.93 12.49 35.22
C ARG A 293 4.00 12.47 36.44
N TYR A 294 3.19 11.42 36.55
CA TYR A 294 2.15 11.32 37.57
C TYR A 294 2.49 10.37 38.73
N GLY A 295 3.73 9.87 38.79
CA GLY A 295 4.23 9.07 39.92
C GLY A 295 3.64 7.66 40.02
N TRP A 296 3.32 7.01 38.89
CA TRP A 296 2.68 5.69 38.86
C TRP A 296 3.65 4.51 38.77
N LEU A 297 4.95 4.76 38.58
CA LEU A 297 5.95 3.72 38.33
C LEU A 297 6.11 2.71 39.48
N GLU A 298 5.82 3.13 40.71
CA GLU A 298 5.98 2.33 41.92
C GLU A 298 4.68 1.59 42.31
N ASN A 299 3.59 1.76 41.55
CA ASN A 299 2.28 1.23 41.89
C ASN A 299 1.91 0.01 41.04
N GLU A 300 2.49 -1.15 41.36
CA GLU A 300 2.24 -2.42 40.65
C GLU A 300 0.76 -2.85 40.65
N ASN A 301 -0.04 -2.34 41.59
CA ASN A 301 -1.45 -2.72 41.76
C ASN A 301 -2.43 -1.92 40.90
N ARG A 302 -1.96 -0.94 40.11
CA ARG A 302 -2.83 -0.17 39.19
C ARG A 302 -2.20 -0.09 37.80
N PRO A 303 -2.74 -0.81 36.81
CA PRO A 303 -2.23 -0.72 35.44
C PRO A 303 -2.56 0.64 34.82
N VAL A 304 -1.69 1.08 33.91
CA VAL A 304 -1.90 2.27 33.09
C VAL A 304 -2.67 1.87 31.83
N ASP A 305 -3.87 2.37 31.70
CA ASP A 305 -4.83 2.09 30.64
C ASP A 305 -4.80 3.12 29.51
N ILE A 306 -5.45 2.78 28.40
CA ILE A 306 -5.60 3.59 27.20
C ILE A 306 -7.01 4.20 27.16
N LEU A 307 -7.13 5.44 26.72
CA LEU A 307 -8.38 5.99 26.22
C LEU A 307 -8.35 5.88 24.70
N GLY A 308 -9.26 5.12 24.11
CA GLY A 308 -9.34 4.97 22.66
C GLY A 308 -10.75 5.14 22.14
N VAL A 309 -10.90 4.85 20.85
CA VAL A 309 -12.16 4.96 20.12
C VAL A 309 -12.62 3.56 19.75
N ASP A 310 -13.88 3.24 20.04
CA ASP A 310 -14.43 1.93 19.76
C ASP A 310 -14.43 1.63 18.26
N GLY A 311 -14.02 0.40 17.90
CA GLY A 311 -13.86 -0.03 16.51
C GLY A 311 -12.50 0.29 15.88
N SER A 312 -11.58 0.96 16.60
CA SER A 312 -10.23 1.21 16.10
C SER A 312 -9.38 -0.05 16.00
N TYR A 313 -8.40 -0.04 15.09
CA TYR A 313 -7.44 -1.12 14.86
C TYR A 313 -6.01 -0.59 14.84
N HIS A 314 -5.13 -1.23 15.61
CA HIS A 314 -3.74 -0.78 15.78
C HIS A 314 -2.68 -1.84 15.46
N GLY A 315 -3.11 -3.00 14.93
CA GLY A 315 -2.22 -4.12 14.60
C GLY A 315 -2.46 -5.38 15.43
N ASP A 316 -1.75 -6.45 15.06
CA ASP A 316 -2.00 -7.81 15.57
C ASP A 316 -0.97 -8.33 16.58
N THR A 317 -0.02 -7.48 17.02
CA THR A 317 0.84 -7.88 18.14
C THR A 317 0.08 -7.70 19.45
N ILE A 318 0.44 -8.43 20.50
CA ILE A 318 -0.40 -8.50 21.69
C ILE A 318 -0.63 -7.13 22.35
N GLY A 319 0.39 -6.26 22.36
CA GLY A 319 0.26 -4.92 22.94
C GLY A 319 -0.69 -4.01 22.15
N THR A 320 -0.77 -4.19 20.83
CA THR A 320 -1.71 -3.44 19.98
C THR A 320 -3.11 -4.02 20.02
N MET A 321 -3.25 -5.35 20.17
CA MET A 321 -4.55 -5.99 20.39
C MET A 321 -5.16 -5.54 21.71
N ASP A 322 -4.39 -5.55 22.81
CA ASP A 322 -4.79 -5.06 24.13
C ASP A 322 -5.22 -3.58 24.11
N ALA A 323 -4.75 -2.82 23.11
CA ALA A 323 -5.08 -1.43 22.84
C ALA A 323 -6.33 -1.24 21.95
N CYS A 324 -7.09 -2.29 21.68
CA CYS A 324 -8.35 -2.25 20.95
C CYS A 324 -9.51 -2.77 21.83
N SER A 325 -10.72 -2.33 21.52
CA SER A 325 -11.94 -2.90 22.10
C SER A 325 -12.13 -4.37 21.67
N PRO A 326 -12.86 -5.19 22.47
CA PRO A 326 -13.15 -6.57 22.10
C PRO A 326 -13.82 -6.65 20.73
N ASN A 327 -13.26 -7.45 19.83
CA ASN A 327 -13.74 -7.62 18.47
C ASN A 327 -13.27 -8.97 17.86
N VAL A 328 -13.70 -9.22 16.62
CA VAL A 328 -13.43 -10.48 15.90
C VAL A 328 -11.95 -10.82 15.71
N TYR A 329 -11.05 -9.84 15.79
CA TYR A 329 -9.61 -10.02 15.59
C TYR A 329 -8.88 -10.43 16.89
N ASN A 330 -9.39 -10.06 18.06
CA ASN A 330 -8.70 -10.25 19.34
C ASN A 330 -9.41 -11.20 20.31
N GLU A 331 -10.73 -11.38 20.24
CA GLU A 331 -11.48 -12.21 21.20
C GLU A 331 -11.10 -13.70 21.17
N GLN A 332 -10.55 -14.18 20.06
CA GLN A 332 -10.10 -15.57 19.90
C GLN A 332 -8.66 -15.81 20.36
N VAL A 333 -7.97 -14.75 20.81
CA VAL A 333 -6.56 -14.78 21.20
C VAL A 333 -6.47 -14.98 22.72
N GLN A 334 -5.96 -16.12 23.17
CA GLN A 334 -6.13 -16.62 24.54
C GLN A 334 -5.54 -15.73 25.64
N TRP A 335 -4.56 -14.90 25.29
CA TRP A 335 -3.88 -13.96 26.18
C TRP A 335 -4.25 -12.48 25.94
N TYR A 336 -5.25 -12.21 25.09
CA TYR A 336 -5.79 -10.86 24.90
C TYR A 336 -6.38 -10.34 26.22
N GLN A 337 -5.99 -9.12 26.60
CA GLN A 337 -6.49 -8.42 27.76
C GLN A 337 -6.83 -6.97 27.37
N PRO A 338 -8.10 -6.59 27.21
CA PRO A 338 -8.45 -5.20 26.90
C PRO A 338 -7.93 -4.26 28.00
N ARG A 339 -6.99 -3.38 27.65
CA ARG A 339 -6.32 -2.42 28.55
C ARG A 339 -6.71 -0.98 28.21
N GLY A 340 -8.01 -0.69 28.22
CA GLY A 340 -8.48 0.64 27.89
C GLY A 340 -9.96 0.93 28.16
N HIS A 341 -10.35 2.15 27.81
CA HIS A 341 -11.71 2.66 27.77
C HIS A 341 -11.99 3.15 26.35
N TRP A 342 -13.11 2.74 25.77
CA TRP A 342 -13.40 2.93 24.35
C TRP A 342 -14.60 3.84 24.18
N LEU A 343 -14.37 5.02 23.62
CA LEU A 343 -15.41 6.01 23.35
C LEU A 343 -16.16 5.66 22.06
N GLN A 344 -17.48 5.81 22.05
CA GLN A 344 -18.31 5.58 20.87
C GLN A 344 -18.11 6.74 19.87
N PRO A 345 -17.63 6.49 18.64
CA PRO A 345 -17.40 7.54 17.66
C PRO A 345 -18.68 7.93 16.91
N PRO A 346 -18.95 9.24 16.76
CA PRO A 346 -19.80 9.75 15.68
C PRO A 346 -19.15 9.52 14.31
N SER A 347 -19.96 9.24 13.29
CA SER A 347 -19.50 8.88 11.95
C SER A 347 -20.12 9.73 10.84
N VAL A 348 -19.36 9.97 9.77
CA VAL A 348 -19.76 10.75 8.60
C VAL A 348 -20.28 9.82 7.51
N HIS A 349 -21.40 10.20 6.89
CA HIS A 349 -22.06 9.42 5.86
C HIS A 349 -22.57 10.29 4.72
N ILE A 350 -22.65 9.72 3.52
CA ILE A 350 -23.44 10.24 2.40
C ILE A 350 -24.53 9.23 2.07
N SER A 351 -25.79 9.66 2.10
CA SER A 351 -26.95 8.82 1.72
C SER A 351 -28.00 9.67 1.03
N LYS A 352 -28.57 9.17 -0.06
CA LYS A 352 -29.55 9.90 -0.89
C LYS A 352 -29.05 11.30 -1.27
N GLY A 353 -27.77 11.38 -1.62
CA GLY A 353 -27.08 12.60 -2.00
C GLY A 353 -26.81 13.61 -0.87
N LYS A 354 -27.22 13.32 0.36
CA LYS A 354 -27.04 14.20 1.52
C LYS A 354 -25.91 13.73 2.43
N THR A 355 -25.06 14.67 2.83
CA THR A 355 -24.03 14.44 3.84
C THR A 355 -24.63 14.62 5.23
N TYR A 356 -24.34 13.70 6.14
CA TYR A 356 -24.73 13.84 7.53
C TYR A 356 -23.72 13.19 8.48
N VAL A 357 -23.72 13.65 9.73
CA VAL A 357 -23.03 13.00 10.84
C VAL A 357 -24.06 12.19 11.63
N HIS A 358 -23.79 10.92 11.81
CA HIS A 358 -24.51 10.04 12.72
C HIS A 358 -23.86 10.10 14.10
N VAL A 359 -24.62 10.46 15.12
CA VAL A 359 -24.18 10.58 16.50
C VAL A 359 -24.88 9.50 17.33
N PRO A 360 -24.13 8.52 17.88
CA PRO A 360 -24.71 7.47 18.70
C PRO A 360 -25.43 8.02 19.94
N LYS A 361 -26.50 7.35 20.36
CA LYS A 361 -27.28 7.69 21.56
C LYS A 361 -26.44 7.81 22.84
N ASP A 362 -25.38 7.02 22.95
CA ASP A 362 -24.45 7.06 24.10
C ASP A 362 -23.72 8.41 24.17
N VAL A 363 -23.40 9.00 23.00
CA VAL A 363 -22.78 10.32 22.88
C VAL A 363 -23.79 11.42 23.16
N THR A 364 -25.04 11.29 22.68
CA THR A 364 -26.08 12.32 22.92
C THR A 364 -26.62 12.30 24.35
N GLY A 365 -26.50 11.17 25.06
CA GLY A 365 -27.14 10.96 26.37
C GLY A 365 -28.67 10.91 26.31
N LYS A 366 -29.24 10.63 25.12
CA LYS A 366 -30.69 10.53 24.87
C LYS A 366 -31.05 9.09 24.48
N ASP A 367 -32.35 8.80 24.36
CA ASP A 367 -32.83 7.46 23.99
C ASP A 367 -32.55 7.11 22.51
N ASP A 368 -32.44 8.11 21.64
CA ASP A 368 -32.28 7.96 20.19
C ASP A 368 -30.95 8.51 19.67
N ASN A 369 -30.49 7.93 18.55
CA ASN A 369 -29.38 8.46 17.76
C ASN A 369 -29.76 9.80 17.12
N LEU A 370 -28.77 10.68 16.93
CA LEU A 370 -28.96 11.96 16.25
C LEU A 370 -28.33 11.93 14.86
N GLN A 371 -29.00 12.50 13.86
CA GLN A 371 -28.43 12.78 12.54
C GLN A 371 -28.36 14.29 12.33
N VAL A 372 -27.16 14.80 12.04
CA VAL A 372 -26.93 16.23 11.74
C VAL A 372 -26.55 16.35 10.27
N PHE A 373 -27.38 17.03 9.48
CA PHE A 373 -27.18 17.17 8.04
C PHE A 373 -26.34 18.40 7.71
N TYR A 374 -25.49 18.28 6.70
CA TYR A 374 -24.65 19.35 6.18
C TYR A 374 -24.88 19.50 4.68
N ASP A 375 -24.73 20.73 4.19
CA ASP A 375 -24.90 21.05 2.76
C ASP A 375 -23.82 20.40 1.88
N SER A 376 -22.70 20.04 2.49
CA SER A 376 -21.43 19.80 1.81
C SER A 376 -20.55 18.88 2.65
N VAL A 377 -19.75 18.02 2.00
CA VAL A 377 -18.77 17.19 2.70
C VAL A 377 -17.61 18.05 3.20
N SER A 378 -17.19 19.05 2.41
CA SER A 378 -16.19 20.05 2.82
C SER A 378 -16.55 20.76 4.13
N THR A 379 -17.83 21.01 4.40
CA THR A 379 -18.27 21.64 5.67
C THR A 379 -17.98 20.75 6.88
N VAL A 380 -18.16 19.43 6.74
CA VAL A 380 -17.85 18.47 7.82
C VAL A 380 -16.35 18.45 8.11
N TYR A 381 -15.52 18.53 7.06
CA TYR A 381 -14.07 18.41 7.15
C TYR A 381 -13.30 19.74 7.31
N SER A 382 -13.99 20.88 7.45
CA SER A 382 -13.35 22.19 7.67
C SER A 382 -12.93 22.45 9.13
N VAL A 383 -12.72 21.40 9.91
CA VAL A 383 -12.35 21.49 11.35
C VAL A 383 -10.95 22.07 11.53
N ASP A 384 -10.08 21.90 10.56
CA ASP A 384 -8.75 22.52 10.52
C ASP A 384 -8.79 24.05 10.51
N GLN A 385 -9.81 24.62 9.86
CA GLN A 385 -10.01 26.06 9.76
C GLN A 385 -10.92 26.60 10.87
N GLN A 386 -11.97 25.85 11.24
CA GLN A 386 -13.03 26.34 12.12
C GLN A 386 -12.94 25.80 13.55
N GLY A 387 -12.20 24.71 13.79
CA GLY A 387 -12.15 24.03 15.08
C GLY A 387 -13.56 23.72 15.63
N SER A 388 -13.80 24.09 16.88
CA SER A 388 -15.11 23.96 17.53
C SER A 388 -16.23 24.79 16.89
N GLN A 389 -15.87 25.84 16.14
CA GLN A 389 -16.86 26.72 15.47
C GLN A 389 -17.49 26.08 14.24
N ARG A 390 -16.97 24.94 13.77
CA ARG A 390 -17.57 24.17 12.67
C ARG A 390 -19.03 23.84 12.96
N ASP A 391 -19.31 23.42 14.20
CA ASP A 391 -20.65 23.17 14.72
C ASP A 391 -20.63 23.31 16.25
N PRO A 392 -20.93 24.51 16.81
CA PRO A 392 -20.84 24.74 18.24
C PRO A 392 -21.77 23.85 19.07
N GLY A 393 -22.99 23.62 18.56
CA GLY A 393 -23.98 22.80 19.25
C GLY A 393 -23.55 21.34 19.35
N LEU A 394 -23.01 20.79 18.25
CA LEU A 394 -22.47 19.44 18.24
C LEU A 394 -21.17 19.32 19.04
N SER A 395 -20.29 20.33 18.98
CA SER A 395 -19.06 20.36 19.80
C SER A 395 -19.39 20.32 21.29
N ASP A 396 -20.42 21.04 21.74
CA ASP A 396 -20.86 21.02 23.15
C ASP A 396 -21.38 19.65 23.58
N ILE A 397 -22.12 18.94 22.71
CA ILE A 397 -22.54 17.55 22.97
C ILE A 397 -21.32 16.65 23.15
N TYR A 398 -20.34 16.75 22.24
CA TYR A 398 -19.11 15.95 22.33
C TYR A 398 -18.32 16.27 23.60
N LYS A 399 -18.14 17.55 23.96
CA LYS A 399 -17.45 17.96 25.19
C LYS A 399 -18.12 17.36 26.43
N GLN A 400 -19.45 17.44 26.51
CA GLN A 400 -20.21 16.89 27.64
C GLN A 400 -20.04 15.37 27.74
N TYR A 401 -20.12 14.66 26.61
CA TYR A 401 -19.87 13.22 26.55
C TYR A 401 -18.47 12.88 27.05
N ILE A 402 -17.42 13.49 26.47
CA ILE A 402 -16.03 13.20 26.82
C ILE A 402 -15.76 13.50 28.30
N ARG A 403 -16.22 14.64 28.82
CA ARG A 403 -16.06 14.99 30.24
C ARG A 403 -16.72 13.97 31.15
N ARG A 404 -17.95 13.54 30.84
CA ARG A 404 -18.69 12.52 31.59
C ARG A 404 -17.91 11.20 31.65
N GLU A 405 -17.37 10.75 30.52
CA GLU A 405 -16.58 9.52 30.45
C GLU A 405 -15.29 9.64 31.28
N LEU A 406 -14.54 10.75 31.17
CA LEU A 406 -13.33 10.99 31.95
C LEU A 406 -13.59 11.07 33.46
N ASP A 407 -14.66 11.76 33.88
CA ASP A 407 -15.08 11.83 35.28
C ASP A 407 -15.47 10.44 35.83
N GLY A 408 -16.13 9.62 35.00
CA GLY A 408 -16.44 8.23 35.33
C GLY A 408 -15.18 7.38 35.56
N LEU A 409 -14.16 7.54 34.71
CA LEU A 409 -12.88 6.85 34.84
C LEU A 409 -12.13 7.26 36.12
N LYS A 410 -12.18 8.55 36.48
CA LYS A 410 -11.66 9.04 37.76
C LYS A 410 -12.36 8.41 38.96
N GLN A 411 -13.69 8.31 38.94
CA GLN A 411 -14.46 7.68 40.02
C GLN A 411 -14.13 6.19 40.17
N GLN A 412 -13.79 5.51 39.08
CA GLN A 412 -13.30 4.13 39.08
C GLN A 412 -11.83 4.01 39.51
N GLY A 413 -11.12 5.14 39.68
CA GLY A 413 -9.70 5.16 40.04
C GLY A 413 -8.78 4.64 38.94
N ARG A 414 -9.22 4.68 37.66
CA ARG A 414 -8.44 4.23 36.51
C ARG A 414 -7.35 5.22 36.15
N GLN A 415 -6.19 4.72 35.75
CA GLN A 415 -5.04 5.54 35.32
C GLN A 415 -4.94 5.49 33.80
N ILE A 416 -5.48 6.49 33.13
CA ILE A 416 -5.33 6.68 31.68
C ILE A 416 -3.98 7.34 31.37
N GLY A 417 -3.13 6.67 30.60
CA GLY A 417 -1.80 7.14 30.22
C GLY A 417 -1.60 7.50 28.75
N ALA A 418 -2.60 7.26 27.90
CA ALA A 418 -2.54 7.62 26.48
C ALA A 418 -3.95 7.84 25.93
N LEU A 419 -4.11 8.84 25.05
CA LEU A 419 -5.21 8.89 24.08
C LEU A 419 -4.70 8.26 22.78
N LEU A 420 -5.39 7.23 22.27
CA LEU A 420 -5.05 6.55 21.03
C LEU A 420 -6.21 6.60 20.03
N MET A 421 -5.94 7.04 18.80
CA MET A 421 -6.95 7.00 17.73
C MET A 421 -6.34 6.94 16.33
N GLU A 422 -7.08 6.32 15.41
CA GLU A 422 -6.89 6.49 13.96
C GLU A 422 -7.56 7.82 13.53
N PRO A 423 -6.82 8.83 13.06
CA PRO A 423 -7.43 10.09 12.66
C PRO A 423 -8.29 9.92 11.40
N VAL A 424 -9.49 10.50 11.40
CA VAL A 424 -10.45 10.57 10.29
C VAL A 424 -11.07 9.23 9.85
N VAL A 425 -10.29 8.17 9.63
CA VAL A 425 -10.80 6.89 9.14
C VAL A 425 -10.27 5.73 9.97
N MET A 426 -11.18 4.94 10.54
CA MET A 426 -10.86 3.63 11.11
C MET A 426 -10.95 2.58 10.00
N GLY A 427 -9.81 2.07 9.55
CA GLY A 427 -9.72 1.23 8.37
C GLY A 427 -10.32 -0.15 8.59
N ALA A 428 -9.67 -0.98 9.40
CA ALA A 428 -10.09 -2.37 9.64
C ALA A 428 -11.38 -2.50 10.46
N GLY A 429 -11.81 -1.41 11.12
CA GLY A 429 -13.11 -1.30 11.80
C GLY A 429 -14.31 -1.21 10.86
N GLY A 430 -14.09 -1.13 9.54
CA GLY A 430 -15.17 -1.07 8.55
C GLY A 430 -15.15 0.17 7.67
N MET A 431 -13.99 0.78 7.42
CA MET A 431 -13.88 2.08 6.73
C MET A 431 -14.80 3.14 7.38
N VAL A 432 -14.78 3.22 8.71
CA VAL A 432 -15.61 4.15 9.46
C VAL A 432 -14.96 5.52 9.42
N PHE A 433 -15.62 6.47 8.75
CA PHE A 433 -15.19 7.87 8.72
C PHE A 433 -15.67 8.55 10.00
N VAL A 434 -14.78 8.73 10.96
CA VAL A 434 -15.09 9.39 12.24
C VAL A 434 -15.26 10.88 11.99
N ASP A 435 -16.22 11.50 12.68
CA ASP A 435 -16.39 12.95 12.64
C ASP A 435 -15.09 13.65 13.13
N PRO A 436 -14.39 14.44 12.27
CA PRO A 436 -13.18 15.14 12.66
C PRO A 436 -13.40 16.14 13.82
N LEU A 437 -14.62 16.67 14.00
CA LEU A 437 -14.93 17.56 15.13
C LEU A 437 -14.92 16.80 16.45
N PHE A 438 -15.40 15.56 16.46
CA PHE A 438 -15.34 14.72 17.66
C PHE A 438 -13.90 14.46 18.07
N GLN A 439 -13.06 14.03 17.13
CA GLN A 439 -11.64 13.77 17.39
C GLN A 439 -10.88 15.04 17.80
N ARG A 440 -11.14 16.17 17.14
CA ARG A 440 -10.60 17.47 17.56
C ARG A 440 -11.02 17.83 18.98
N THR A 441 -12.33 17.74 19.27
CA THR A 441 -12.87 18.04 20.61
C THR A 441 -12.27 17.12 21.67
N LEU A 442 -12.08 15.83 21.36
CA LEU A 442 -11.45 14.86 22.23
C LEU A 442 -10.01 15.26 22.59
N VAL A 443 -9.21 15.63 21.59
CA VAL A 443 -7.83 16.09 21.80
C VAL A 443 -7.79 17.37 22.64
N ASP A 444 -8.65 18.34 22.35
CA ASP A 444 -8.72 19.60 23.07
C ASP A 444 -9.09 19.37 24.55
N VAL A 445 -10.17 18.62 24.83
CA VAL A 445 -10.60 18.29 26.21
C VAL A 445 -9.52 17.52 26.97
N VAL A 446 -8.90 16.53 26.32
CA VAL A 446 -7.82 15.75 26.93
C VAL A 446 -6.65 16.65 27.34
N ARG A 447 -6.24 17.59 26.49
CA ARG A 447 -5.10 18.48 26.76
C ARG A 447 -5.42 19.54 27.80
N GLU A 448 -6.58 20.19 27.68
CA GLU A 448 -6.96 21.34 28.50
C GLU A 448 -7.48 20.93 29.87
N GLU A 449 -8.26 19.84 29.94
CA GLU A 449 -9.03 19.46 31.12
C GLU A 449 -8.69 18.07 31.64
N GLY A 450 -8.13 17.19 30.81
CA GLY A 450 -7.94 15.77 31.11
C GLY A 450 -7.20 15.51 32.42
N LYS A 451 -6.17 16.32 32.75
CA LYS A 451 -5.47 16.23 34.04
C LYS A 451 -6.43 16.38 35.23
N ASN A 452 -7.30 17.39 35.21
CA ASN A 452 -8.20 17.70 36.32
C ASN A 452 -9.38 16.71 36.38
N LEU A 453 -9.92 16.37 35.20
CA LEU A 453 -11.02 15.41 35.04
C LEU A 453 -10.60 14.00 35.46
N LEU A 454 -9.33 13.64 35.28
CA LEU A 454 -8.77 12.36 35.74
C LEU A 454 -8.20 12.42 37.16
N GLY A 455 -8.11 13.61 37.76
CA GLY A 455 -7.65 13.79 39.15
C GLY A 455 -6.16 13.59 39.35
N TYR A 456 -5.34 13.99 38.38
CA TYR A 456 -3.89 13.82 38.42
C TYR A 456 -3.19 15.03 39.05
N ASP A 457 -2.50 14.83 40.17
CA ASP A 457 -1.68 15.85 40.80
C ASP A 457 -0.29 15.94 40.14
N GLN A 458 0.27 17.16 40.06
CA GLN A 458 1.63 17.37 39.55
C GLN A 458 2.63 17.04 40.67
N SER A 459 3.47 16.01 40.50
CA SER A 459 4.74 16.00 41.21
C SER A 459 5.67 17.04 40.58
N SER A 460 6.22 17.91 41.42
CA SER A 460 7.13 19.03 41.18
C SER A 460 8.24 18.83 40.11
N SER A 461 7.94 18.96 38.83
CA SER A 461 8.94 19.30 37.82
C SER A 461 8.41 20.35 36.87
N SER A 462 8.85 21.59 37.09
CA SER A 462 8.59 22.80 36.32
C SER A 462 9.33 22.84 34.99
N GLU A 463 9.47 21.71 34.29
CA GLU A 463 9.89 21.76 32.90
C GLU A 463 8.63 22.00 32.06
N SER A 464 8.67 23.09 31.29
CA SER A 464 7.73 23.43 30.22
C SER A 464 7.43 22.18 29.37
N SER A 465 6.41 21.41 29.75
CA SER A 465 6.10 20.14 29.12
C SER A 465 5.41 20.37 27.78
N SER A 466 6.03 19.93 26.68
CA SER A 466 5.49 20.11 25.32
C SER A 466 4.19 19.33 25.02
N TRP A 467 3.78 18.44 25.93
CA TRP A 467 2.48 17.74 25.93
C TRP A 467 1.69 18.02 27.22
N GLN A 468 0.36 18.05 27.11
CA GLN A 468 -0.58 18.44 28.18
C GLN A 468 -1.61 17.34 28.44
N GLY A 469 -2.14 17.25 29.65
CA GLY A 469 -3.19 16.29 29.99
C GLY A 469 -2.72 14.83 29.97
N ILE A 470 -3.01 14.09 28.90
CA ILE A 470 -2.43 12.77 28.63
C ILE A 470 -1.78 12.80 27.22
N PRO A 471 -0.70 12.04 26.98
CA PRO A 471 -0.07 11.97 25.66
C PRO A 471 -1.06 11.53 24.57
N VAL A 472 -1.10 12.25 23.46
CA VAL A 472 -1.96 11.96 22.31
C VAL A 472 -1.18 11.20 21.23
N VAL A 473 -1.65 10.01 20.90
CA VAL A 473 -1.08 9.10 19.89
C VAL A 473 -2.00 9.05 18.69
N PHE A 474 -1.48 9.44 17.52
CA PHE A 474 -2.17 9.24 16.24
C PHE A 474 -1.63 7.99 15.55
N ASP A 475 -2.52 7.06 15.23
CA ASP A 475 -2.22 5.95 14.34
C ASP A 475 -2.48 6.40 12.90
N GLU A 476 -1.42 6.84 12.21
CA GLU A 476 -1.46 7.17 10.79
C GLU A 476 -0.82 6.06 9.91
N VAL A 477 -0.81 4.82 10.41
CA VAL A 477 -0.37 3.66 9.63
C VAL A 477 -1.24 3.49 8.39
N PHE A 478 -2.55 3.75 8.49
CA PHE A 478 -3.47 3.73 7.36
C PHE A 478 -3.52 5.05 6.58
N THR A 479 -3.65 6.17 7.29
CA THR A 479 -4.03 7.46 6.69
C THR A 479 -2.87 8.33 6.23
N GLY A 480 -1.66 8.06 6.70
CA GLY A 480 -0.49 8.86 6.37
C GLY A 480 -0.14 8.82 4.88
N TRP A 481 0.61 9.83 4.43
CA TRP A 481 1.20 9.90 3.09
C TRP A 481 0.16 9.94 1.96
N TYR A 482 -0.71 10.96 1.99
CA TYR A 482 -1.66 11.26 0.91
C TYR A 482 -2.71 10.19 0.64
N ARG A 483 -2.90 9.22 1.54
CA ARG A 483 -4.02 8.26 1.45
C ARG A 483 -5.37 8.97 1.38
N LEU A 484 -5.51 10.05 2.15
CA LEU A 484 -6.72 10.87 2.21
C LEU A 484 -6.55 12.21 1.47
N GLY A 485 -5.60 12.31 0.53
CA GLY A 485 -5.33 13.54 -0.24
C GLY A 485 -4.54 14.63 0.50
N ARG A 486 -4.16 14.40 1.76
CA ARG A 486 -3.26 15.25 2.57
C ARG A 486 -2.04 14.46 3.06
N PRO A 487 -0.89 15.10 3.30
CA PRO A 487 0.32 14.39 3.76
C PRO A 487 0.12 13.70 5.12
N SER A 488 -0.74 14.27 5.98
CA SER A 488 -1.13 13.70 7.27
C SER A 488 -2.62 13.93 7.53
N ALA A 489 -3.28 12.96 8.15
CA ALA A 489 -4.68 13.08 8.55
C ALA A 489 -4.88 14.05 9.73
N SER A 490 -3.83 14.31 10.52
CA SER A 490 -3.82 15.39 11.52
C SER A 490 -4.20 16.76 10.93
N ASP A 491 -3.95 16.98 9.64
CA ASP A 491 -4.29 18.21 8.95
C ASP A 491 -5.80 18.42 8.82
N PHE A 492 -6.62 17.37 8.83
CA PHE A 492 -8.09 17.52 8.87
C PHE A 492 -8.60 17.93 10.26
N LEU A 493 -7.87 17.55 11.31
CA LEU A 493 -8.24 17.86 12.69
C LEU A 493 -7.73 19.25 13.12
N GLY A 494 -6.78 19.83 12.38
CA GLY A 494 -6.12 21.10 12.73
C GLY A 494 -5.30 21.04 14.01
N VAL A 495 -4.90 19.84 14.44
CA VAL A 495 -4.16 19.62 15.70
C VAL A 495 -3.12 18.53 15.52
N LYS A 496 -1.93 18.74 16.08
CA LYS A 496 -0.81 17.79 16.00
C LYS A 496 -0.78 16.85 17.20
N PRO A 497 -0.36 15.59 17.04
CA PRO A 497 -0.24 14.64 18.14
C PRO A 497 1.00 14.91 18.99
N ASP A 498 1.20 14.07 20.01
CA ASP A 498 2.47 13.99 20.76
C ASP A 498 3.34 12.84 20.27
N ILE A 499 2.71 11.78 19.74
CA ILE A 499 3.35 10.65 19.06
C ILE A 499 2.52 10.29 17.83
N VAL A 500 3.16 9.97 16.70
CA VAL A 500 2.48 9.43 15.51
C VAL A 500 3.19 8.19 14.98
N ALA A 501 2.42 7.22 14.52
CA ALA A 501 2.93 6.04 13.82
C ALA A 501 2.64 6.13 12.32
N TYR A 502 3.63 5.78 11.48
CA TYR A 502 3.50 5.68 10.02
C TYR A 502 4.00 4.33 9.52
N ALA A 503 3.32 3.73 8.53
CA ALA A 503 3.83 2.60 7.76
C ALA A 503 3.14 2.57 6.38
N LYS A 504 2.87 1.37 5.82
CA LYS A 504 2.11 1.16 4.57
C LYS A 504 2.61 2.04 3.41
N THR A 505 1.86 3.08 3.05
CA THR A 505 2.16 4.03 1.97
C THR A 505 3.51 4.73 2.14
N LEU A 506 4.08 4.75 3.35
CA LEU A 506 5.42 5.28 3.64
C LEU A 506 6.47 4.82 2.62
N THR A 507 6.46 3.54 2.24
CA THR A 507 7.42 2.94 1.30
C THR A 507 6.84 2.73 -0.11
N GLY A 508 5.73 3.42 -0.42
CA GLY A 508 5.03 3.32 -1.70
C GLY A 508 4.41 1.94 -1.99
N GLY A 509 4.44 1.02 -1.01
CA GLY A 509 3.97 -0.36 -1.14
C GLY A 509 5.05 -1.38 -1.52
N LEU A 510 6.33 -1.00 -1.56
CA LEU A 510 7.41 -1.90 -2.03
C LEU A 510 8.00 -2.80 -0.94
N ILE A 511 8.29 -2.27 0.26
CA ILE A 511 9.02 -2.99 1.30
C ILE A 511 8.54 -2.58 2.71
N PRO A 512 8.49 -3.47 3.71
CA PRO A 512 8.09 -3.11 5.07
C PRO A 512 9.06 -2.10 5.73
N LEU A 513 8.47 -1.07 6.33
CA LEU A 513 9.13 -0.14 7.24
C LEU A 513 8.04 0.60 8.01
N ALA A 514 8.30 0.95 9.27
CA ALA A 514 7.44 1.82 10.03
C ALA A 514 8.24 2.81 10.88
N LEU A 515 7.58 3.91 11.24
CA LEU A 515 8.16 5.01 12.01
C LEU A 515 7.25 5.32 13.19
N THR A 516 7.84 5.61 14.33
CA THR A 516 7.18 6.24 15.49
C THR A 516 7.87 7.58 15.73
N VAL A 517 7.16 8.67 15.48
CA VAL A 517 7.68 10.05 15.50
C VAL A 517 7.15 10.75 16.74
N THR A 518 8.01 11.44 17.50
CA THR A 518 7.65 11.97 18.82
C THR A 518 8.36 13.28 19.16
N LYS A 519 7.80 13.99 20.16
CA LYS A 519 8.36 15.22 20.75
C LYS A 519 9.57 14.97 21.64
N GLU A 520 10.39 16.00 21.81
CA GLU A 520 11.58 15.98 22.68
C GLU A 520 11.21 15.70 24.14
N SER A 521 10.11 16.26 24.63
CA SER A 521 9.73 16.03 26.04
C SER A 521 9.34 14.58 26.34
N ILE A 522 8.92 13.81 25.34
CA ILE A 522 8.67 12.38 25.50
C ILE A 522 10.01 11.64 25.51
N PHE A 523 10.91 11.95 24.57
CA PHE A 523 12.26 11.39 24.54
C PHE A 523 13.02 11.60 25.86
N ASN A 524 12.98 12.82 26.42
CA ASN A 524 13.65 13.16 27.68
C ASN A 524 13.18 12.31 28.88
N THR A 525 11.99 11.71 28.81
CA THR A 525 11.48 10.80 29.86
C THR A 525 12.36 9.56 30.01
N PHE A 526 12.97 9.10 28.92
CA PHE A 526 13.78 7.88 28.84
C PHE A 526 15.27 8.13 29.08
N LEU A 527 15.68 9.38 29.33
CA LEU A 527 17.06 9.71 29.65
C LEU A 527 17.31 9.49 31.15
N SER A 528 18.33 8.69 31.46
CA SER A 528 18.90 8.54 32.80
C SER A 528 20.30 7.89 32.70
N ASP A 529 21.00 7.82 33.83
CA ASP A 529 22.28 7.10 33.93
C ASP A 529 22.12 5.57 33.97
N ASN A 530 20.88 5.05 33.99
CA ASN A 530 20.57 3.63 34.11
C ASN A 530 20.01 3.07 32.79
N LYS A 531 20.70 2.10 32.19
CA LYS A 531 20.27 1.45 30.95
C LYS A 531 18.81 0.93 30.97
N PRO A 532 18.27 0.35 32.06
CA PRO A 532 16.87 -0.10 32.10
C PRO A 532 15.81 1.00 31.93
N ASP A 533 16.17 2.28 32.11
CA ASP A 533 15.24 3.39 31.93
C ASP A 533 15.06 3.79 30.46
N CYS A 534 15.92 3.31 29.56
CA CYS A 534 15.77 3.57 28.14
C CYS A 534 14.57 2.81 27.56
N LEU A 535 14.18 3.17 26.34
CA LEU A 535 13.16 2.42 25.62
C LEU A 535 13.77 1.10 25.13
N LEU A 536 13.67 0.05 25.94
CA LEU A 536 14.10 -1.31 25.60
C LEU A 536 13.14 -1.97 24.59
N HIS A 537 13.13 -1.44 23.37
CA HIS A 537 12.43 -1.97 22.21
C HIS A 537 13.39 -1.91 21.03
N GLY A 538 13.51 -3.00 20.27
CA GLY A 538 14.29 -3.01 19.03
C GLY A 538 14.05 -4.30 18.25
N HIS A 539 14.26 -4.23 16.95
CA HIS A 539 14.18 -5.37 16.05
C HIS A 539 15.54 -5.56 15.38
N SER A 540 15.82 -6.79 14.92
CA SER A 540 17.07 -7.06 14.20
C SER A 540 17.20 -6.18 12.94
N TYR A 541 16.10 -5.87 12.26
CA TYR A 541 16.08 -5.05 11.04
C TYR A 541 15.71 -3.58 11.27
N THR A 542 15.76 -3.10 12.52
CA THR A 542 15.52 -1.68 12.85
C THR A 542 16.35 -0.78 11.92
N ALA A 543 15.67 0.15 11.24
CA ALA A 543 16.24 1.09 10.27
C ALA A 543 17.08 0.44 9.16
N HIS A 544 16.61 -0.68 8.60
CA HIS A 544 17.29 -1.34 7.48
C HIS A 544 17.44 -0.38 6.27
N PRO A 545 18.65 -0.25 5.67
CA PRO A 545 18.95 0.76 4.65
C PRO A 545 18.04 0.74 3.42
N MET A 546 17.56 -0.45 3.01
CA MET A 546 16.66 -0.59 1.87
C MET A 546 15.34 0.10 2.12
N GLY A 547 14.70 -0.17 3.27
CA GLY A 547 13.42 0.43 3.62
C GLY A 547 13.52 1.93 3.79
N THR A 548 14.58 2.41 4.46
CA THR A 548 14.75 3.85 4.68
C THR A 548 15.05 4.61 3.38
N ALA A 549 15.80 4.01 2.45
CA ALA A 549 16.03 4.58 1.12
C ALA A 549 14.74 4.64 0.29
N VAL A 550 13.98 3.54 0.28
CA VAL A 550 12.69 3.45 -0.43
C VAL A 550 11.68 4.44 0.15
N ALA A 551 11.58 4.55 1.48
CA ALA A 551 10.70 5.51 2.12
C ALA A 551 11.06 6.95 1.74
N THR A 552 12.35 7.30 1.79
CA THR A 552 12.82 8.63 1.40
C THR A 552 12.43 8.96 -0.05
N GLU A 553 12.61 8.02 -0.97
CA GLU A 553 12.25 8.20 -2.38
C GLU A 553 10.73 8.26 -2.59
N SER A 554 9.97 7.41 -1.91
CA SER A 554 8.51 7.42 -1.92
C SER A 554 7.96 8.78 -1.50
N ILE A 555 8.45 9.32 -0.38
CA ILE A 555 8.02 10.63 0.11
C ILE A 555 8.36 11.71 -0.92
N LYS A 556 9.56 11.68 -1.55
CA LYS A 556 9.94 12.65 -2.60
C LYS A 556 8.97 12.62 -3.78
N ILE A 557 8.63 11.43 -4.27
CA ILE A 557 7.71 11.28 -5.40
C ILE A 557 6.33 11.84 -5.02
N LEU A 558 5.80 11.47 -3.85
CA LEU A 558 4.50 11.94 -3.37
C LEU A 558 4.45 13.47 -3.17
N ASP A 559 5.49 14.06 -2.57
CA ASP A 559 5.58 15.51 -2.38
C ASP A 559 5.61 16.26 -3.73
N ASN A 560 6.34 15.71 -4.72
CA ASN A 560 6.39 16.28 -6.07
C ASN A 560 5.01 16.21 -6.74
N MET A 561 4.33 15.07 -6.68
CA MET A 561 2.98 14.90 -7.23
C MET A 561 1.95 15.85 -6.61
N ALA A 562 2.14 16.19 -5.33
CA ALA A 562 1.28 17.15 -4.63
C ALA A 562 1.45 18.60 -5.13
N THR A 563 2.54 18.90 -5.86
CA THR A 563 2.90 20.27 -6.27
C THR A 563 3.02 20.45 -7.79
N ASP A 564 3.15 19.37 -8.57
CA ASP A 564 3.33 19.42 -10.03
C ASP A 564 2.02 19.40 -10.84
N GLY A 565 0.87 19.36 -10.16
CA GLY A 565 -0.46 19.31 -10.78
C GLY A 565 -0.94 17.91 -11.15
N THR A 566 -0.22 16.84 -10.78
CA THR A 566 -0.61 15.44 -11.07
C THR A 566 -2.05 15.12 -10.67
N TRP A 567 -2.53 15.67 -9.55
CA TRP A 567 -3.90 15.41 -9.06
C TRP A 567 -4.93 16.46 -9.47
N ASP A 568 -4.58 17.48 -10.27
CA ASP A 568 -5.50 18.54 -10.66
C ASP A 568 -6.74 17.99 -11.37
N VAL A 569 -6.56 16.96 -12.21
CA VAL A 569 -7.66 16.29 -12.92
C VAL A 569 -8.74 15.75 -11.97
N TYR A 570 -8.36 15.37 -10.75
CA TYR A 570 -9.27 14.88 -9.71
C TYR A 570 -9.78 16.02 -8.82
N GLN A 571 -8.95 17.02 -8.55
CA GLN A 571 -9.33 18.16 -7.69
C GLN A 571 -10.35 19.09 -8.34
N GLN A 572 -10.22 19.38 -9.63
CA GLN A 572 -11.06 20.38 -10.31
C GLN A 572 -12.56 20.03 -10.32
N PRO A 573 -12.98 18.77 -10.62
CA PRO A 573 -14.39 18.40 -10.55
C PRO A 573 -15.02 18.61 -9.16
N TRP A 574 -14.25 18.34 -8.11
CA TRP A 574 -14.69 18.52 -6.72
C TRP A 574 -14.80 20.00 -6.33
N LYS A 575 -13.83 20.83 -6.73
CA LYS A 575 -13.85 22.29 -6.49
C LYS A 575 -15.09 22.96 -7.07
N GLN A 576 -15.59 22.50 -8.22
CA GLN A 576 -16.77 23.05 -8.87
C GLN A 576 -18.09 22.67 -8.17
N GLN A 577 -18.13 21.52 -7.48
CA GLN A 577 -19.34 20.97 -6.85
C GLN A 577 -19.46 21.32 -5.37
N ASP A 578 -18.35 21.23 -4.62
CA ASP A 578 -18.34 21.33 -3.14
C ASP A 578 -17.66 22.62 -2.63
N GLY A 579 -17.27 23.51 -3.54
CA GLY A 579 -16.90 24.88 -3.22
C GLY A 579 -15.53 25.12 -2.61
N GLN A 580 -14.82 24.15 -1.99
CA GLN A 580 -13.43 24.27 -1.50
C GLN A 580 -12.70 22.92 -1.23
N ASN A 581 -11.37 23.00 -1.00
CA ASN A 581 -10.28 22.09 -0.52
C ASN A 581 -10.42 20.56 -0.45
N MET A 582 -11.60 19.96 -0.35
CA MET A 582 -11.74 18.51 -0.30
C MET A 582 -11.90 17.93 -1.71
N TRP A 583 -11.26 16.79 -1.95
CA TRP A 583 -11.35 16.09 -3.23
C TRP A 583 -11.14 14.59 -3.03
N SER A 584 -11.54 13.83 -4.04
CA SER A 584 -11.26 12.40 -4.16
C SER A 584 -10.93 12.08 -5.60
N MET A 585 -10.19 11.00 -5.83
CA MET A 585 -10.02 10.45 -7.18
C MET A 585 -11.37 9.99 -7.76
N TRP A 586 -12.26 9.52 -6.89
CA TRP A 586 -13.61 9.09 -7.26
C TRP A 586 -14.49 10.28 -7.62
N ASN A 587 -15.26 10.13 -8.69
CA ASN A 587 -16.15 11.15 -9.22
C ASN A 587 -17.35 11.38 -8.30
N TRP A 588 -17.64 12.65 -8.00
CA TRP A 588 -18.79 13.04 -7.18
C TRP A 588 -20.13 12.51 -7.72
N ASN A 589 -20.34 12.53 -9.04
CA ASN A 589 -21.55 12.00 -9.65
C ASN A 589 -21.70 10.49 -9.41
N THR A 590 -20.61 9.74 -9.44
CA THR A 590 -20.63 8.30 -9.12
C THR A 590 -20.98 8.08 -7.64
N VAL A 591 -20.36 8.84 -6.72
CA VAL A 591 -20.69 8.81 -5.29
C VAL A 591 -22.18 9.11 -5.06
N GLN A 592 -22.71 10.14 -5.73
CA GLN A 592 -24.12 10.51 -5.68
C GLN A 592 -25.02 9.36 -6.16
N GLN A 593 -24.73 8.76 -7.32
CA GLN A 593 -25.50 7.62 -7.85
C GLN A 593 -25.51 6.43 -6.89
N LEU A 594 -24.34 6.04 -6.39
CA LEU A 594 -24.22 4.92 -5.42
C LEU A 594 -25.03 5.20 -4.15
N SER A 595 -25.00 6.44 -3.64
CA SER A 595 -25.74 6.81 -2.42
C SER A 595 -27.28 6.73 -2.54
N HIS A 596 -27.82 6.63 -3.76
CA HIS A 596 -29.25 6.50 -4.01
C HIS A 596 -29.71 5.06 -4.27
N LEU A 597 -28.78 4.10 -4.39
CA LEU A 597 -29.13 2.71 -4.66
C LEU A 597 -29.82 2.09 -3.43
N PRO A 598 -30.90 1.30 -3.61
CA PRO A 598 -31.69 0.75 -2.50
C PRO A 598 -30.94 -0.31 -1.68
N ASN A 599 -29.91 -0.93 -2.26
CA ASN A 599 -29.02 -1.92 -1.63
C ASN A 599 -27.74 -1.31 -1.04
N VAL A 600 -27.66 0.02 -0.94
CA VAL A 600 -26.53 0.77 -0.36
C VAL A 600 -27.05 1.63 0.78
N ASP A 601 -26.58 1.38 2.00
CA ASP A 601 -27.04 2.12 3.19
C ASP A 601 -26.46 3.54 3.20
N SER A 602 -25.14 3.63 3.00
CA SER A 602 -24.39 4.87 2.88
C SER A 602 -23.09 4.64 2.14
N VAL A 603 -22.57 5.72 1.57
CA VAL A 603 -21.28 5.77 0.89
C VAL A 603 -20.39 6.82 1.53
N MET A 604 -19.09 6.60 1.41
CA MET A 604 -18.05 7.60 1.60
C MET A 604 -17.05 7.50 0.45
N THR A 605 -16.21 8.51 0.30
CA THR A 605 -15.31 8.63 -0.86
C THR A 605 -14.23 7.55 -0.94
N LEU A 606 -14.09 6.64 0.04
CA LEU A 606 -13.14 5.51 0.01
C LEU A 606 -13.76 4.18 0.52
N GLY A 607 -15.09 4.07 0.60
CA GLY A 607 -15.78 2.85 1.05
C GLY A 607 -17.29 3.01 1.23
N TYR A 608 -18.06 1.92 1.20
CA TYR A 608 -19.51 1.94 1.39
C TYR A 608 -20.05 0.65 2.05
N SER A 609 -21.21 0.74 2.70
CA SER A 609 -21.90 -0.41 3.33
C SER A 609 -23.01 -0.95 2.45
N SER A 610 -23.09 -2.27 2.30
CA SER A 610 -24.15 -2.97 1.57
C SER A 610 -24.49 -4.33 2.21
N ALA A 611 -25.78 -4.63 2.32
CA ALA A 611 -26.29 -5.89 2.86
C ALA A 611 -25.92 -7.15 2.03
N VAL A 612 -25.41 -6.98 0.81
CA VAL A 612 -25.04 -8.08 -0.12
C VAL A 612 -23.54 -8.14 -0.42
N SER A 613 -22.69 -7.61 0.48
CA SER A 613 -21.26 -7.33 0.21
C SER A 613 -20.48 -8.48 -0.43
N ALA A 614 -20.68 -9.71 0.07
CA ALA A 614 -19.95 -10.90 -0.37
C ALA A 614 -20.25 -11.28 -1.84
N SER A 615 -21.52 -11.20 -2.27
CA SER A 615 -21.89 -11.52 -3.66
C SER A 615 -21.38 -10.46 -4.62
N VAL A 616 -21.38 -9.18 -4.22
CA VAL A 616 -20.80 -8.11 -5.02
C VAL A 616 -19.31 -8.33 -5.24
N ILE A 617 -18.56 -8.68 -4.19
CA ILE A 617 -17.12 -8.90 -4.30
C ILE A 617 -16.79 -10.07 -5.22
N GLN A 618 -17.58 -11.14 -5.15
CA GLN A 618 -17.43 -12.24 -6.11
C GLN A 618 -17.67 -11.77 -7.54
N GLN A 619 -18.72 -10.96 -7.76
CA GLN A 619 -19.03 -10.41 -9.08
C GLN A 619 -17.96 -9.43 -9.58
N LEU A 620 -17.35 -8.63 -8.70
CA LEU A 620 -16.24 -7.72 -9.02
C LEU A 620 -14.99 -8.49 -9.47
N ARG A 621 -14.69 -9.61 -8.80
CA ARG A 621 -13.51 -10.44 -9.07
C ARG A 621 -13.66 -11.34 -10.29
N HIS A 622 -14.86 -11.81 -10.59
CA HIS A 622 -15.09 -12.88 -11.58
C HIS A 622 -16.10 -12.51 -12.68
N GLY A 623 -16.62 -11.29 -12.69
CA GLY A 623 -17.49 -10.85 -13.77
C GLY A 623 -16.77 -10.77 -15.12
N ASP A 624 -17.56 -10.72 -16.19
CA ASP A 624 -17.10 -10.56 -17.57
C ASP A 624 -17.14 -9.08 -17.98
N TYR A 625 -16.32 -8.27 -17.33
CA TYR A 625 -16.19 -6.86 -17.71
C TYR A 625 -15.16 -6.71 -18.81
N VAL A 626 -15.40 -5.76 -19.70
CA VAL A 626 -14.55 -5.45 -20.84
C VAL A 626 -14.34 -3.95 -20.86
N ASN A 627 -13.09 -3.51 -20.82
CA ASN A 627 -12.73 -2.10 -20.87
C ASN A 627 -12.94 -1.52 -22.28
N ALA A 628 -12.78 -0.20 -22.43
CA ALA A 628 -12.96 0.50 -23.71
C ALA A 628 -12.09 -0.02 -24.87
N SER A 629 -10.99 -0.74 -24.58
CA SER A 629 -10.11 -1.37 -25.57
C SER A 629 -10.49 -2.82 -25.92
N GLY A 630 -11.55 -3.36 -25.34
CA GLY A 630 -11.97 -4.75 -25.59
C GLY A 630 -11.22 -5.79 -24.72
N THR A 631 -10.48 -5.36 -23.70
CA THR A 631 -9.73 -6.25 -22.79
C THR A 631 -10.54 -6.52 -21.54
N SER A 632 -10.56 -7.77 -21.07
CA SER A 632 -11.25 -8.09 -19.82
C SER A 632 -10.48 -7.58 -18.61
N VAL A 633 -11.14 -6.79 -17.76
CA VAL A 633 -10.54 -6.19 -16.54
C VAL A 633 -11.49 -6.41 -15.37
N ASN A 634 -11.00 -7.06 -14.31
CA ASN A 634 -11.78 -7.26 -13.08
C ASN A 634 -11.20 -6.47 -11.91
N LEU A 635 -11.97 -6.31 -10.83
CA LEU A 635 -11.50 -5.64 -9.62
C LEU A 635 -11.15 -6.67 -8.55
N PHE A 636 -9.90 -6.63 -8.07
CA PHE A 636 -9.46 -7.42 -6.93
C PHE A 636 -9.85 -6.72 -5.62
N ALA A 637 -11.12 -6.84 -5.24
CA ALA A 637 -11.65 -6.29 -3.99
C ALA A 637 -11.57 -7.31 -2.84
N ARG A 638 -11.53 -6.88 -1.58
CA ARG A 638 -11.63 -7.76 -0.40
C ARG A 638 -12.81 -7.37 0.49
N PRO A 639 -13.49 -8.33 1.13
CA PRO A 639 -14.59 -8.02 2.04
C PRO A 639 -14.07 -7.44 3.35
N LEU A 640 -14.87 -6.55 3.93
CA LEU A 640 -14.73 -6.10 5.31
C LEU A 640 -16.11 -6.11 5.98
N GLY A 641 -16.56 -7.30 6.38
CA GLY A 641 -17.96 -7.50 6.81
C GLY A 641 -18.94 -7.11 5.70
N ASN A 642 -19.87 -6.21 6.00
CA ASN A 642 -20.84 -5.67 5.04
C ASN A 642 -20.29 -4.48 4.23
N VAL A 643 -19.02 -4.13 4.40
CA VAL A 643 -18.39 -3.01 3.71
C VAL A 643 -17.64 -3.50 2.49
N ILE A 644 -17.87 -2.79 1.38
CA ILE A 644 -17.06 -2.90 0.17
C ILE A 644 -16.27 -1.61 0.04
N TYR A 645 -14.98 -1.75 -0.21
CA TYR A 645 -14.12 -0.60 -0.46
C TYR A 645 -13.35 -0.83 -1.75
N LEU A 646 -13.16 0.26 -2.49
CA LEU A 646 -12.22 0.35 -3.58
C LEU A 646 -11.20 1.42 -3.21
N MET A 647 -9.93 1.06 -3.36
CA MET A 647 -8.80 1.93 -3.05
C MET A 647 -7.91 2.02 -4.27
N THR A 648 -7.63 3.26 -4.67
CA THR A 648 -6.65 3.60 -5.71
C THR A 648 -5.28 3.80 -5.10
N SER A 649 -4.24 3.75 -5.92
CA SER A 649 -2.94 4.32 -5.56
C SER A 649 -2.91 5.81 -5.90
N GLN A 650 -1.90 6.53 -5.44
CA GLN A 650 -1.72 7.94 -5.77
C GLN A 650 -1.37 8.18 -7.24
N VAL A 651 -0.99 7.13 -8.00
CA VAL A 651 -0.66 7.20 -9.43
C VAL A 651 -1.77 6.68 -10.34
N SER A 652 -2.92 6.28 -9.79
CA SER A 652 -4.06 5.80 -10.59
C SER A 652 -4.48 6.81 -11.65
N THR A 653 -4.80 6.32 -12.85
CA THR A 653 -5.17 7.18 -13.98
C THR A 653 -6.67 7.44 -14.02
N PRO A 654 -7.14 8.57 -14.61
CA PRO A 654 -8.58 8.85 -14.68
C PRO A 654 -9.35 7.76 -15.44
N LYS A 655 -8.70 7.09 -16.38
CA LYS A 655 -9.26 5.98 -17.14
C LYS A 655 -9.53 4.78 -16.22
N ASP A 656 -8.57 4.41 -15.39
CA ASP A 656 -8.69 3.25 -14.50
C ASP A 656 -9.74 3.51 -13.40
N VAL A 657 -9.76 4.73 -12.86
CA VAL A 657 -10.78 5.15 -11.89
C VAL A 657 -12.18 5.06 -12.50
N GLN A 658 -12.39 5.63 -13.69
CA GLN A 658 -13.68 5.57 -14.38
C GLN A 658 -14.11 4.13 -14.70
N GLU A 659 -13.18 3.24 -15.01
CA GLU A 659 -13.47 1.83 -15.25
C GLU A 659 -13.93 1.14 -13.96
N CYS A 660 -13.23 1.37 -12.86
CA CYS A 660 -13.62 0.86 -11.53
C CYS A 660 -15.03 1.34 -11.14
N GLU A 661 -15.32 2.62 -11.35
CA GLU A 661 -16.65 3.22 -11.09
C GLU A 661 -17.77 2.54 -11.89
N LYS A 662 -17.56 2.33 -13.20
CA LYS A 662 -18.54 1.67 -14.07
C LYS A 662 -18.79 0.23 -13.64
N ILE A 663 -17.72 -0.52 -13.36
CA ILE A 663 -17.83 -1.91 -12.92
C ILE A 663 -18.62 -1.98 -11.61
N LEU A 664 -18.30 -1.11 -10.64
CA LEU A 664 -18.97 -1.07 -9.35
C LEU A 664 -20.46 -0.74 -9.48
N LEU A 665 -20.79 0.33 -10.22
CA LEU A 665 -22.17 0.75 -10.47
C LEU A 665 -22.97 -0.36 -11.17
N SER A 666 -22.38 -1.01 -12.17
CA SER A 666 -23.00 -2.13 -12.88
C SER A 666 -23.32 -3.29 -11.96
N CYS A 667 -22.37 -3.69 -11.09
CA CYS A 667 -22.60 -4.76 -10.12
C CYS A 667 -23.80 -4.44 -9.21
N LEU A 668 -23.77 -3.26 -8.59
CA LEU A 668 -24.78 -2.90 -7.60
C LEU A 668 -26.16 -2.65 -8.20
N THR A 669 -26.22 -2.14 -9.44
CA THR A 669 -27.50 -1.88 -10.13
C THR A 669 -28.16 -3.16 -10.59
N ASN A 670 -27.38 -4.15 -11.05
CA ASN A 670 -27.88 -5.43 -11.58
C ASN A 670 -28.32 -6.43 -10.49
N MET A 671 -28.14 -6.11 -9.22
CA MET A 671 -28.57 -6.93 -8.07
C MET A 671 -29.99 -6.59 -7.56
N ASN A 672 -30.72 -5.71 -8.27
CA ASN A 672 -32.11 -5.35 -7.98
C ASN A 672 -33.14 -6.26 -8.66
#